data_AF-A0A2Z6S8S6-F1
#
_entry.id   AF-A0A2Z6S8S6-F1
#
_cell.length_a   1.000
_cell.length_b   1.000
_cell.length_c   1.000
_cell.angle_alpha   90.00
_cell.angle_beta   90.00
_cell.angle_gamma   90.00
#
_symmetry.space_group_name_H-M   'P 1'
#
loop_
_entity.id
_entity.type
_entity.pdbx_description
1 polymer ?
#
loop_
_entity_poly.entity_id
_entity_poly.type
_entity_poly.pdbx_seq_one_letter_code
_entity_poly.pdbx_strand_id
1 'polypeptide(L)'
;MSQHIFQHYVFDTNLSSEPQLNCQDNSENMLRQLQNQLQALQNNNIFNIPNISPIINQNYLPTNPWIPSQKFLTLLNTFKTSILNQFICVPCTFCGRLMYPKKCKWSAYTESDHNNYPLLQAYPEEQLIFHTSLPKRIAVCLSCKEPLTRYPFPFLCPIPNEIEAVPLNKRMYLSPVFMHCSLGRTSADSAIYSEYKILTGTMNFSKNMRSLSLYSGMIGAFLENDSNSDNNWLDNTLIRAANWLKSNNPFLKSYSRLLDSPVSNTANPFPRAFHIPNDDSAPPFLNGDIVVPNNNFNIEIHNEDFHYTHLMAGFLKSPDNTLLPLSVDDPDLEPLLFPDLFPDGKGHYHNIISNNNNTVREETYSKYIKQRVLNIDSRFRLNHRWLAWSYLQLEKIRNHQNNQRLWRQKQTDKIYRLPSAAELIQRSLYTNKPIINELITTTLPTFIRTGDTYFHEKELHVNTMISEYGLPSLFITLTMAESHWTHLHKILKATDNHNTIPINRPLHTTLHFIHHFQELKKNIWKNPEHSEWNELKNFFERIEFQNRGAAHTHSVYWVSKSIEQMIAENIIRSDLPDPITESELYAKVKANQIHTCSIKCGGQPAPGHTCKKGFPQPFSPYTYYDNDTHRYIYKCIKPEDQ
;
A
#
# COMPACT_ATOMS: atom_id res chain seq x y z
N MET A 1 -10.58 5.13 -25.30
CA MET A 1 -11.54 5.16 -24.18
C MET A 1 -10.88 4.52 -22.98
N SER A 2 -10.66 5.28 -21.91
CA SER A 2 -10.12 4.81 -20.62
C SER A 2 -10.25 5.99 -19.65
N GLN A 3 -11.37 6.06 -18.94
CA GLN A 3 -11.63 7.05 -17.88
C GLN A 3 -11.73 6.27 -16.57
N HIS A 4 -10.66 6.29 -15.76
CA HIS A 4 -10.61 5.56 -14.49
C HIS A 4 -10.51 6.53 -13.31
N ILE A 5 -11.67 6.97 -12.80
CA ILE A 5 -11.82 7.48 -11.43
C ILE A 5 -13.06 6.78 -10.83
N PHE A 6 -13.00 6.49 -9.52
CA PHE A 6 -14.01 5.70 -8.82
C PHE A 6 -15.27 6.50 -8.42
N GLN A 7 -16.43 5.82 -8.51
CA GLN A 7 -17.71 6.04 -7.81
C GLN A 7 -18.73 7.12 -8.29
N HIS A 8 -19.85 6.59 -8.82
CA HIS A 8 -21.25 7.07 -8.76
C HIS A 8 -21.72 8.35 -9.48
N TYR A 9 -22.84 8.23 -10.21
CA TYR A 9 -24.09 9.02 -10.04
C TYR A 9 -25.24 8.47 -10.92
N VAL A 10 -26.45 9.06 -10.78
CA VAL A 10 -27.74 8.77 -11.47
C VAL A 10 -28.61 10.06 -11.36
N PHE A 11 -29.72 10.30 -12.09
CA PHE A 11 -30.68 9.42 -12.80
C PHE A 11 -31.11 9.94 -14.19
N ASP A 12 -31.89 9.07 -14.86
CA ASP A 12 -32.87 9.21 -15.96
C ASP A 12 -33.60 10.56 -16.20
N THR A 13 -33.96 10.87 -17.47
CA THR A 13 -35.34 11.21 -17.92
C THR A 13 -35.46 11.65 -19.40
N ASN A 14 -36.33 10.97 -20.17
CA ASN A 14 -37.13 11.44 -21.33
C ASN A 14 -36.41 12.00 -22.60
N LEU A 15 -36.89 11.88 -23.85
CA LEU A 15 -37.97 11.16 -24.58
C LEU A 15 -37.60 11.31 -26.09
N SER A 16 -38.02 10.54 -27.10
CA SER A 16 -38.96 9.41 -27.30
C SER A 16 -38.42 8.56 -28.50
N SER A 17 -39.08 7.58 -29.15
CA SER A 17 -40.46 7.06 -29.14
C SER A 17 -40.52 5.57 -29.54
N GLU A 18 -41.68 4.95 -29.35
CA GLU A 18 -42.03 3.58 -29.76
C GLU A 18 -42.57 3.48 -31.21
N PRO A 19 -42.80 2.28 -31.82
CA PRO A 19 -42.85 0.90 -31.25
C PRO A 19 -41.97 -0.14 -32.01
N GLN A 20 -41.86 -1.45 -31.68
CA GLN A 20 -42.45 -2.32 -30.64
C GLN A 20 -41.55 -3.56 -30.31
N LEU A 21 -42.12 -4.55 -29.59
CA LEU A 21 -41.62 -5.90 -29.27
C LEU A 21 -41.10 -6.70 -30.50
N ASN A 22 -40.20 -7.69 -30.39
CA ASN A 22 -39.67 -8.40 -29.21
C ASN A 22 -38.24 -8.95 -29.54
N CYS A 23 -37.41 -9.51 -28.63
CA CYS A 23 -37.54 -9.81 -27.19
C CYS A 23 -36.13 -9.76 -26.54
N GLN A 24 -36.03 -9.76 -25.20
CA GLN A 24 -34.77 -9.81 -24.45
C GLN A 24 -34.92 -10.58 -23.12
N ASP A 25 -33.91 -11.39 -22.78
CA ASP A 25 -33.66 -11.96 -21.44
C ASP A 25 -32.32 -12.76 -21.47
N ASN A 26 -31.59 -13.06 -20.38
CA ASN A 26 -31.81 -12.80 -18.95
C ASN A 26 -30.55 -12.14 -18.32
N SER A 27 -30.73 -11.02 -17.63
CA SER A 27 -29.84 -10.57 -16.55
C SER A 27 -30.62 -9.72 -15.56
N GLU A 28 -31.43 -8.79 -16.08
CA GLU A 28 -32.49 -8.13 -15.31
C GLU A 28 -33.49 -9.13 -14.74
N ASN A 29 -33.83 -10.22 -15.46
CA ASN A 29 -34.66 -11.29 -14.90
C ASN A 29 -34.02 -12.02 -13.71
N MET A 30 -32.70 -12.15 -13.63
CA MET A 30 -32.07 -12.70 -12.43
C MET A 30 -32.18 -11.72 -11.26
N LEU A 31 -32.02 -10.41 -11.52
CA LEU A 31 -32.24 -9.36 -10.52
C LEU A 31 -33.71 -9.33 -10.05
N ARG A 32 -34.66 -9.43 -10.98
CA ARG A 32 -36.10 -9.53 -10.70
C ARG A 32 -36.49 -10.83 -10.00
N GLN A 33 -35.89 -11.97 -10.35
CA GLN A 33 -36.12 -13.22 -9.61
C GLN A 33 -35.61 -13.11 -8.17
N LEU A 34 -34.43 -12.49 -7.96
CA LEU A 34 -33.92 -12.21 -6.62
C LEU A 34 -34.85 -11.23 -5.85
N GLN A 35 -35.29 -10.15 -6.47
CA GLN A 35 -36.25 -9.20 -5.89
C GLN A 35 -37.61 -9.85 -5.58
N ASN A 36 -38.13 -10.69 -6.47
CA ASN A 36 -39.39 -11.42 -6.29
C ASN A 36 -39.26 -12.50 -5.20
N GLN A 37 -38.10 -13.14 -5.05
CA GLN A 37 -37.82 -14.05 -3.93
C GLN A 37 -37.74 -13.30 -2.59
N LEU A 38 -37.13 -12.11 -2.56
CA LEU A 38 -37.13 -11.23 -1.39
C LEU A 38 -38.56 -10.76 -1.04
N GLN A 39 -39.39 -10.39 -2.02
CA GLN A 39 -40.80 -10.05 -1.79
C GLN A 39 -41.66 -11.25 -1.37
N ALA A 40 -41.41 -12.45 -1.90
CA ALA A 40 -42.09 -13.67 -1.46
C ALA A 40 -41.76 -14.04 0.00
N LEU A 41 -40.54 -13.73 0.46
CA LEU A 41 -40.14 -13.88 1.87
C LEU A 41 -40.77 -12.80 2.77
N GLN A 42 -41.00 -11.59 2.26
CA GLN A 42 -41.73 -10.53 2.98
C GLN A 42 -43.21 -10.91 3.22
N ASN A 43 -43.90 -11.43 2.20
CA ASN A 43 -45.34 -11.73 2.26
C ASN A 43 -45.72 -12.90 3.18
N ASN A 44 -44.78 -13.79 3.53
CA ASN A 44 -45.07 -14.96 4.38
C ASN A 44 -45.00 -14.67 5.89
N ASN A 45 -44.61 -13.46 6.32
CA ASN A 45 -44.53 -13.04 7.72
C ASN A 45 -45.63 -12.04 8.13
N ILE A 46 -46.88 -12.29 7.71
CA ILE A 46 -48.05 -11.55 8.23
C ILE A 46 -48.36 -12.03 9.65
N PHE A 47 -47.74 -11.38 10.65
CA PHE A 47 -48.23 -11.39 12.03
C PHE A 47 -48.83 -10.02 12.38
N ASN A 48 -49.96 -10.05 13.09
CA ASN A 48 -50.81 -8.87 13.30
C ASN A 48 -50.08 -7.71 14.00
N ILE A 49 -50.09 -6.54 13.36
CA ILE A 49 -49.66 -5.27 13.97
C ILE A 49 -50.84 -4.71 14.78
N PRO A 50 -50.73 -4.54 16.11
CA PRO A 50 -51.66 -3.71 16.86
C PRO A 50 -51.34 -2.23 16.61
N ASN A 51 -52.35 -1.42 16.28
CA ASN A 51 -52.18 0.03 16.19
C ASN A 51 -51.78 0.61 17.56
N ILE A 52 -50.63 1.29 17.62
CA ILE A 52 -50.17 2.03 18.81
C ILE A 52 -50.03 3.51 18.44
N SER A 53 -50.96 4.31 18.95
CA SER A 53 -50.90 5.78 18.92
C SER A 53 -49.69 6.31 19.70
N PRO A 54 -49.17 7.52 19.41
CA PRO A 54 -47.95 8.03 20.05
C PRO A 54 -48.16 8.35 21.54
N ILE A 55 -47.88 7.38 22.42
CA ILE A 55 -47.84 7.57 23.87
C ILE A 55 -46.52 8.27 24.23
N ILE A 56 -46.56 9.60 24.29
CA ILE A 56 -45.49 10.44 24.85
C ILE A 56 -45.49 10.27 26.38
N ASN A 57 -45.03 9.12 26.87
CA ASN A 57 -44.53 8.86 28.22
C ASN A 57 -44.10 7.39 28.33
N GLN A 58 -42.83 7.11 28.07
CA GLN A 58 -42.16 5.92 28.57
C GLN A 58 -40.89 6.35 29.31
N ASN A 59 -40.75 5.93 30.57
CA ASN A 59 -39.54 6.14 31.33
C ASN A 59 -38.40 5.35 30.66
N TYR A 60 -37.43 6.07 30.09
CA TYR A 60 -36.27 5.45 29.45
C TYR A 60 -35.53 4.56 30.46
N LEU A 61 -35.47 3.26 30.17
CA LEU A 61 -34.59 2.34 30.88
C LEU A 61 -33.15 2.85 30.70
N PRO A 62 -32.40 3.12 31.80
CA PRO A 62 -31.02 3.53 31.69
C PRO A 62 -30.20 2.48 30.94
N THR A 63 -29.30 2.93 30.07
CA THR A 63 -28.27 2.07 29.49
C THR A 63 -27.40 1.56 30.66
N ASN A 64 -27.37 0.24 30.89
CA ASN A 64 -26.52 -0.32 31.95
C ASN A 64 -25.06 0.05 31.64
N PRO A 65 -24.30 0.64 32.58
CA PRO A 65 -22.94 1.08 32.30
C PRO A 65 -22.05 -0.12 32.00
N TRP A 66 -21.23 -0.01 30.97
CA TRP A 66 -20.28 -1.06 30.60
C TRP A 66 -19.10 -1.08 31.58
N ILE A 67 -19.02 -2.15 32.37
CA ILE A 67 -17.95 -2.35 33.35
C ILE A 67 -16.95 -3.37 32.79
N PRO A 68 -15.70 -2.98 32.47
CA PRO A 68 -14.72 -3.90 31.90
C PRO A 68 -14.38 -5.03 32.88
N SER A 69 -14.52 -6.28 32.43
CA SER A 69 -14.22 -7.45 33.26
C SER A 69 -12.75 -7.49 33.68
N GLN A 70 -12.45 -8.08 34.84
CA GLN A 70 -11.07 -8.22 35.33
C GLN A 70 -10.15 -8.96 34.33
N LYS A 71 -10.71 -9.86 33.51
CA LYS A 71 -10.00 -10.54 32.43
C LYS A 71 -9.70 -9.58 31.28
N PHE A 72 -10.65 -8.75 30.86
CA PHE A 72 -10.44 -7.70 29.86
C PHE A 72 -9.39 -6.68 30.34
N LEU A 73 -9.44 -6.23 31.61
CA LEU A 73 -8.42 -5.35 32.19
C LEU A 73 -7.03 -5.99 32.20
N THR A 74 -6.95 -7.30 32.49
CA THR A 74 -5.70 -8.07 32.43
C THR A 74 -5.16 -8.16 31.00
N LEU A 75 -6.03 -8.38 30.00
CA LEU A 75 -5.65 -8.35 28.59
C LEU A 75 -5.19 -6.95 28.15
N LEU A 76 -5.93 -5.89 28.52
CA LEU A 76 -5.59 -4.50 28.20
C LEU A 76 -4.23 -4.10 28.80
N ASN A 77 -3.93 -4.54 30.03
CA ASN A 77 -2.60 -4.40 30.63
C ASN A 77 -1.55 -5.18 29.84
N THR A 78 -1.85 -6.42 29.42
CA THR A 78 -0.96 -7.25 28.58
C THR A 78 -0.68 -6.61 27.21
N PHE A 79 -1.66 -5.90 26.64
CA PHE A 79 -1.47 -5.08 25.43
C PHE A 79 -0.48 -3.94 25.68
N LYS A 80 -0.76 -3.10 26.69
CA LYS A 80 0.06 -1.93 27.07
C LYS A 80 1.49 -2.32 27.50
N THR A 81 1.69 -3.46 28.15
CA THR A 81 2.99 -3.88 28.72
C THR A 81 3.80 -4.84 27.83
N SER A 82 3.17 -5.82 27.18
CA SER A 82 3.88 -6.87 26.42
C SER A 82 3.69 -6.77 24.91
N ILE A 83 2.43 -6.70 24.44
CA ILE A 83 2.11 -6.92 23.01
C ILE A 83 2.50 -5.71 22.16
N LEU A 84 2.12 -4.49 22.56
CA LEU A 84 2.41 -3.28 21.77
C LEU A 84 3.89 -2.88 21.81
N ASN A 85 4.65 -3.40 22.78
CA ASN A 85 6.11 -3.23 22.83
C ASN A 85 6.89 -4.29 22.02
N GLN A 86 6.20 -5.16 21.26
CA GLN A 86 6.88 -6.08 20.32
C GLN A 86 7.24 -5.36 19.01
N PHE A 87 8.47 -5.56 18.55
CA PHE A 87 8.97 -5.11 17.24
C PHE A 87 10.00 -6.11 16.69
N ILE A 88 10.52 -5.85 15.49
CA ILE A 88 11.61 -6.65 14.91
C ILE A 88 12.96 -6.20 15.48
N CYS A 89 13.59 -7.03 16.31
CA CYS A 89 14.84 -6.68 17.01
C CYS A 89 15.84 -7.83 17.14
N VAL A 90 15.44 -9.07 16.88
CA VAL A 90 16.35 -10.23 16.97
C VAL A 90 16.90 -10.56 15.57
N PRO A 91 18.18 -10.27 15.25
CA PRO A 91 18.79 -10.72 14.00
C PRO A 91 18.90 -12.25 13.93
N CYS A 92 18.71 -12.79 12.73
CA CYS A 92 18.95 -14.20 12.44
C CYS A 92 20.45 -14.45 12.22
N THR A 93 21.07 -15.28 13.07
CA THR A 93 22.52 -15.57 13.06
C THR A 93 23.09 -15.98 11.69
N PHE A 94 22.29 -16.60 10.82
CA PHE A 94 22.72 -17.05 9.48
C PHE A 94 22.47 -16.07 8.32
N CYS A 95 21.62 -15.05 8.46
CA CYS A 95 21.24 -14.18 7.32
C CYS A 95 20.94 -12.71 7.67
N GLY A 96 21.18 -12.31 8.92
CA GLY A 96 20.98 -10.96 9.44
C GLY A 96 19.53 -10.51 9.55
N ARG A 97 18.56 -11.30 9.07
CA ARG A 97 17.14 -10.89 9.05
C ARG A 97 16.59 -10.68 10.46
N LEU A 98 16.13 -9.47 10.74
CA LEU A 98 15.47 -9.08 11.99
C LEU A 98 14.11 -9.77 12.17
N MET A 99 13.81 -10.14 13.41
CA MET A 99 12.64 -10.91 13.80
C MET A 99 11.99 -10.35 15.06
N TYR A 100 10.69 -10.58 15.18
CA TYR A 100 9.99 -10.47 16.46
C TYR A 100 10.50 -11.55 17.42
N PRO A 101 10.81 -11.25 18.69
CA PRO A 101 11.26 -12.25 19.67
C PRO A 101 10.36 -13.49 19.72
N LYS A 102 9.03 -13.28 19.80
CA LYS A 102 8.01 -14.35 19.81
C LYS A 102 7.93 -15.19 18.52
N LYS A 103 8.60 -14.80 17.43
CA LYS A 103 8.61 -15.50 16.13
C LYS A 103 9.97 -16.14 15.79
N CYS A 104 10.97 -16.02 16.67
CA CYS A 104 12.27 -16.63 16.49
C CYS A 104 12.18 -18.17 16.53
N LYS A 105 13.09 -18.82 15.80
CA LYS A 105 13.40 -20.25 15.94
C LYS A 105 14.81 -20.39 16.53
N TRP A 106 15.13 -21.59 16.99
CA TRP A 106 16.34 -21.86 17.76
C TRP A 106 17.12 -22.99 17.09
N SER A 107 18.38 -22.75 16.77
CA SER A 107 19.30 -23.77 16.22
C SER A 107 20.34 -24.16 17.26
N ALA A 108 20.95 -25.33 17.11
CA ALA A 108 22.05 -25.76 17.98
C ALA A 108 23.23 -24.78 17.87
N TYR A 109 23.95 -24.60 18.98
CA TYR A 109 25.13 -23.74 19.05
C TYR A 109 26.38 -24.58 19.38
N THR A 110 27.46 -24.28 18.68
CA THR A 110 28.77 -24.92 18.81
C THR A 110 29.82 -23.84 19.08
N GLU A 111 30.59 -24.00 20.17
CA GLU A 111 31.56 -22.97 20.59
C GLU A 111 32.75 -22.86 19.63
N SER A 112 33.08 -23.95 18.92
CA SER A 112 34.01 -23.96 17.78
C SER A 112 33.63 -23.02 16.64
N ASP A 113 32.32 -22.77 16.46
CA ASP A 113 31.79 -22.03 15.32
C ASP A 113 31.37 -20.60 15.67
N HIS A 114 31.64 -20.12 16.89
CA HIS A 114 31.20 -18.81 17.37
C HIS A 114 31.54 -17.69 16.38
N ASN A 115 32.82 -17.57 16.01
CA ASN A 115 33.31 -16.56 15.06
C ASN A 115 33.04 -16.92 13.59
N ASN A 116 32.54 -18.14 13.31
CA ASN A 116 32.21 -18.62 11.97
C ASN A 116 30.76 -18.33 11.58
N TYR A 117 29.91 -17.88 12.51
CA TYR A 117 28.54 -17.49 12.19
C TYR A 117 28.50 -16.19 11.36
N PRO A 118 27.80 -16.15 10.20
CA PRO A 118 27.84 -15.01 9.29
C PRO A 118 27.45 -13.65 9.90
N LEU A 119 26.60 -13.65 10.94
CA LEU A 119 26.29 -12.42 11.70
C LEU A 119 27.53 -11.80 12.34
N LEU A 120 28.38 -12.59 13.02
CA LEU A 120 29.60 -12.06 13.66
C LEU A 120 30.71 -11.75 12.63
N GLN A 121 30.75 -12.51 11.53
CA GLN A 121 31.68 -12.22 10.43
C GLN A 121 31.39 -10.86 9.75
N ALA A 122 30.11 -10.46 9.69
CA ALA A 122 29.72 -9.16 9.15
C ALA A 122 29.70 -8.04 10.21
N TYR A 123 29.42 -8.38 11.47
CA TYR A 123 29.28 -7.43 12.59
C TYR A 123 29.94 -8.01 13.86
N PRO A 124 31.27 -7.86 14.04
CA PRO A 124 31.98 -8.45 15.18
C PRO A 124 31.57 -7.90 16.55
N GLU A 125 31.01 -6.68 16.59
CA GLU A 125 30.49 -6.01 17.80
C GLU A 125 29.11 -6.54 18.25
N GLU A 126 28.39 -7.25 17.36
CA GLU A 126 27.05 -7.78 17.65
C GLU A 126 27.10 -9.05 18.51
N GLN A 127 26.05 -9.29 19.30
CA GLN A 127 26.00 -10.45 20.20
C GLN A 127 25.00 -11.51 19.70
N LEU A 128 25.42 -12.77 19.76
CA LEU A 128 24.53 -13.89 19.46
C LEU A 128 23.42 -13.98 20.52
N ILE A 129 22.16 -13.90 20.09
CA ILE A 129 21.01 -14.01 20.97
C ILE A 129 20.72 -15.49 21.26
N PHE A 130 20.83 -15.86 22.53
CA PHE A 130 20.66 -17.23 23.02
C PHE A 130 19.25 -17.48 23.60
N HIS A 131 18.81 -18.74 23.55
CA HIS A 131 17.63 -19.21 24.27
C HIS A 131 17.91 -19.30 25.78
N THR A 132 16.91 -19.01 26.61
CA THR A 132 17.02 -19.00 28.08
C THR A 132 17.22 -20.39 28.71
N SER A 133 16.73 -21.45 28.06
CA SER A 133 16.96 -22.84 28.48
C SER A 133 18.14 -23.47 27.74
N LEU A 134 18.92 -24.27 28.48
CA LEU A 134 19.90 -25.20 27.95
C LEU A 134 19.25 -26.27 27.02
N PRO A 135 20.04 -26.96 26.17
CA PRO A 135 21.41 -26.60 25.78
C PRO A 135 21.46 -25.23 25.06
N LYS A 136 22.64 -24.60 25.02
CA LYS A 136 22.84 -23.32 24.32
C LYS A 136 22.30 -23.42 22.88
N ARG A 137 21.45 -22.48 22.49
CA ARG A 137 20.83 -22.41 21.16
C ARG A 137 20.72 -20.97 20.70
N ILE A 138 21.02 -20.72 19.43
CA ILE A 138 21.08 -19.39 18.79
C ILE A 138 19.80 -19.06 18.01
N ALA A 139 19.48 -17.76 17.94
CA ALA A 139 18.28 -17.24 17.27
C ALA A 139 18.40 -17.28 15.72
N VAL A 140 17.46 -17.98 15.07
CA VAL A 140 17.39 -18.12 13.62
C VAL A 140 15.98 -17.89 13.09
N CYS A 141 15.87 -17.41 11.85
CA CYS A 141 14.56 -17.28 11.20
C CYS A 141 14.04 -18.63 10.69
N LEU A 142 12.73 -18.72 10.45
CA LEU A 142 12.06 -19.96 10.06
C LEU A 142 12.74 -20.68 8.88
N SER A 143 13.17 -19.93 7.86
CA SER A 143 13.88 -20.51 6.70
C SER A 143 15.33 -20.88 7.01
N CYS A 144 16.00 -20.22 7.94
CA CYS A 144 17.39 -20.56 8.28
C CYS A 144 17.54 -21.69 9.31
N LYS A 145 16.41 -22.21 9.82
CA LYS A 145 16.39 -23.37 10.73
C LYS A 145 17.04 -24.60 10.08
N GLU A 146 16.58 -24.96 8.87
CA GLU A 146 17.13 -26.08 8.10
C GLU A 146 18.24 -25.60 7.15
N PRO A 147 19.38 -26.30 7.02
CA PRO A 147 20.49 -25.87 6.16
C PRO A 147 20.07 -25.59 4.70
N LEU A 148 19.25 -26.47 4.12
CA LEU A 148 18.80 -26.41 2.73
C LEU A 148 17.91 -25.21 2.38
N THR A 149 17.37 -24.50 3.38
CA THR A 149 16.48 -23.34 3.16
C THR A 149 17.05 -22.02 3.69
N ARG A 150 18.33 -22.01 4.12
CA ARG A 150 19.04 -20.80 4.54
C ARG A 150 19.14 -19.80 3.40
N TYR A 151 18.78 -18.54 3.69
CA TYR A 151 19.14 -17.42 2.82
C TYR A 151 20.63 -17.09 3.04
N PRO A 152 21.40 -16.74 2.00
CA PRO A 152 22.77 -16.28 2.17
C PRO A 152 22.81 -14.97 3.00
N PHE A 153 23.87 -14.77 3.78
CA PHE A 153 24.07 -13.50 4.48
C PHE A 153 24.47 -12.41 3.47
N PRO A 154 23.82 -11.23 3.50
CA PRO A 154 24.18 -10.13 2.61
C PRO A 154 25.38 -9.38 3.18
N PHE A 155 26.59 -9.86 2.89
CA PHE A 155 27.81 -9.09 3.12
C PHE A 155 27.81 -7.85 2.21
N LEU A 156 28.09 -6.70 2.79
CA LEU A 156 28.10 -5.39 2.15
C LEU A 156 29.29 -4.60 2.69
N CYS A 157 29.84 -3.69 1.89
CA CYS A 157 30.84 -2.75 2.40
C CYS A 157 30.21 -1.84 3.50
N PRO A 158 30.96 -1.50 4.57
CA PRO A 158 30.59 -0.41 5.46
C PRO A 158 30.39 0.90 4.67
N ILE A 159 29.50 1.78 5.14
CA ILE A 159 29.36 3.11 4.53
C ILE A 159 30.59 3.95 4.95
N PRO A 160 31.36 4.53 4.01
CA PRO A 160 32.46 5.43 4.33
C PRO A 160 31.99 6.67 5.09
N ASN A 161 32.83 7.18 6.00
CA ASN A 161 32.54 8.38 6.81
C ASN A 161 32.14 9.60 5.94
N GLU A 162 32.72 9.72 4.76
CA GLU A 162 32.44 10.76 3.78
C GLU A 162 30.99 10.70 3.27
N ILE A 163 30.49 9.49 3.00
CA ILE A 163 29.11 9.24 2.56
C ILE A 163 28.16 9.29 3.76
N GLU A 164 28.59 8.83 4.92
CA GLU A 164 27.78 8.89 6.14
C GLU A 164 27.49 10.33 6.56
N ALA A 165 28.48 11.21 6.47
CA ALA A 165 28.35 12.64 6.75
C ALA A 165 27.35 13.38 5.85
N VAL A 166 27.01 12.83 4.68
CA VAL A 166 25.96 13.40 3.80
C VAL A 166 24.57 13.10 4.40
N PRO A 167 23.72 14.12 4.63
CA PRO A 167 22.34 13.91 5.07
C PRO A 167 21.55 12.99 4.14
N LEU A 168 20.72 12.07 4.69
CA LEU A 168 19.99 11.07 3.89
C LEU A 168 19.14 11.66 2.76
N ASN A 169 18.55 12.83 2.96
CA ASN A 169 17.80 13.56 1.93
C ASN A 169 18.68 14.16 0.82
N LYS A 170 19.98 14.35 1.07
CA LYS A 170 20.99 14.82 0.10
C LYS A 170 21.77 13.69 -0.59
N ARG A 171 21.81 12.46 -0.05
CA ARG A 171 22.59 11.34 -0.65
C ARG A 171 22.21 11.01 -2.10
N MET A 172 20.98 11.36 -2.51
CA MET A 172 20.56 11.43 -3.92
C MET A 172 21.58 12.12 -4.85
N TYR A 173 22.21 13.23 -4.43
CA TYR A 173 23.11 14.03 -5.26
C TYR A 173 24.48 13.36 -5.54
N LEU A 174 24.66 12.12 -5.08
CA LEU A 174 25.84 11.29 -5.34
C LEU A 174 25.69 10.40 -6.57
N SER A 175 24.48 10.23 -7.12
CA SER A 175 24.26 9.50 -8.37
C SER A 175 24.63 10.35 -9.59
N PRO A 176 25.40 9.82 -10.56
CA PRO A 176 25.62 10.47 -11.84
C PRO A 176 24.54 10.12 -12.89
N VAL A 177 23.60 9.22 -12.57
CA VAL A 177 22.57 8.73 -13.50
C VAL A 177 21.24 9.36 -13.18
N PHE A 178 20.61 9.97 -14.19
CA PHE A 178 19.34 10.65 -14.08
C PHE A 178 18.25 9.82 -14.78
N MET A 179 17.22 9.42 -14.03
CA MET A 179 16.04 8.75 -14.59
C MET A 179 15.05 9.76 -15.14
N HIS A 180 14.25 9.33 -16.12
CA HIS A 180 13.08 10.07 -16.60
C HIS A 180 11.77 9.40 -16.13
N CYS A 181 10.68 10.18 -16.13
CA CYS A 181 9.33 9.77 -15.71
C CYS A 181 8.33 10.19 -16.79
N SER A 182 7.34 9.34 -17.06
CA SER A 182 6.18 9.72 -17.87
C SER A 182 5.00 10.07 -16.96
N LEU A 183 4.91 11.34 -16.57
CA LEU A 183 3.69 11.91 -16.01
C LEU A 183 2.61 11.94 -17.11
N GLY A 184 1.42 11.42 -16.79
CA GLY A 184 0.31 11.33 -17.74
C GLY A 184 -0.31 12.69 -18.05
N ARG A 185 -0.93 12.80 -19.22
CA ARG A 185 -1.81 13.94 -19.54
C ARG A 185 -3.16 13.76 -18.86
N THR A 186 -3.58 14.72 -18.05
CA THR A 186 -5.00 14.90 -17.73
C THR A 186 -5.69 15.61 -18.89
N SER A 187 -6.64 14.95 -19.54
CA SER A 187 -7.58 15.58 -20.47
C SER A 187 -8.45 16.58 -19.71
N ALA A 188 -8.66 17.79 -20.26
CA ALA A 188 -9.12 18.96 -19.53
C ALA A 188 -10.57 18.92 -18.98
N ASP A 189 -11.36 17.89 -19.32
CA ASP A 189 -12.80 17.83 -19.04
C ASP A 189 -13.21 16.89 -17.87
N SER A 190 -12.28 16.41 -17.03
CA SER A 190 -12.64 15.60 -15.85
C SER A 190 -12.94 16.47 -14.62
N ALA A 191 -14.16 16.34 -14.09
CA ALA A 191 -14.76 17.27 -13.13
C ALA A 191 -14.04 17.45 -11.77
N ILE A 192 -14.21 18.64 -11.21
CA ILE A 192 -13.54 19.15 -10.00
C ILE A 192 -14.12 18.51 -8.71
N TYR A 193 -13.86 17.23 -8.43
CA TYR A 193 -14.12 16.63 -7.10
C TYR A 193 -13.16 15.51 -6.65
N SER A 194 -11.86 15.61 -6.95
CA SER A 194 -10.82 15.01 -6.08
C SER A 194 -9.46 15.66 -6.28
N GLU A 195 -8.97 16.41 -5.29
CA GLU A 195 -7.58 16.90 -5.27
C GLU A 195 -6.59 15.79 -4.88
N TYR A 196 -6.47 14.80 -5.76
CA TYR A 196 -5.12 14.41 -6.15
C TYR A 196 -4.56 15.62 -6.91
N LYS A 197 -3.68 16.39 -6.28
CA LYS A 197 -3.04 17.54 -6.93
C LYS A 197 -2.19 17.03 -8.09
N ILE A 198 -2.69 17.21 -9.30
CA ILE A 198 -2.13 16.63 -10.52
C ILE A 198 -0.73 17.21 -10.78
N LEU A 199 0.22 16.32 -11.06
CA LEU A 199 1.55 16.65 -11.52
C LEU A 199 1.50 16.75 -13.05
N THR A 200 1.33 17.95 -13.59
CA THR A 200 1.31 18.19 -15.04
C THR A 200 2.72 18.39 -15.60
N GLY A 201 2.92 17.98 -16.85
CA GLY A 201 4.18 18.18 -17.58
C GLY A 201 4.01 17.81 -19.06
N THR A 202 4.67 18.54 -19.95
CA THR A 202 4.62 18.30 -21.40
C THR A 202 5.64 17.24 -21.81
N MET A 203 5.21 16.27 -22.61
CA MET A 203 6.06 15.15 -23.03
C MET A 203 5.73 14.62 -24.42
N ASN A 204 6.79 14.16 -25.08
CA ASN A 204 6.74 13.22 -26.19
C ASN A 204 6.67 11.78 -25.65
N PHE A 205 6.01 10.91 -26.40
CA PHE A 205 5.86 9.50 -26.08
C PHE A 205 6.74 8.65 -26.99
N SER A 206 7.04 7.41 -26.60
CA SER A 206 7.38 6.39 -27.60
C SER A 206 6.21 6.29 -28.59
N LYS A 207 6.53 6.23 -29.89
CA LYS A 207 5.52 5.98 -30.93
C LYS A 207 4.95 4.57 -30.86
N ASN A 208 5.58 3.67 -30.12
CA ASN A 208 5.05 2.37 -29.81
C ASN A 208 3.89 2.51 -28.81
N MET A 209 2.67 2.60 -29.36
CA MET A 209 1.41 2.73 -28.59
C MET A 209 1.26 1.61 -27.55
N ARG A 210 1.85 0.43 -27.78
CA ARG A 210 1.87 -0.67 -26.81
C ARG A 210 2.76 -0.35 -25.63
N SER A 211 3.99 0.11 -25.86
CA SER A 211 4.92 0.52 -24.80
C SER A 211 4.40 1.70 -23.99
N LEU A 212 3.79 2.68 -24.68
CA LEU A 212 3.08 3.78 -24.05
C LEU A 212 1.97 3.26 -23.11
N SER A 213 1.12 2.35 -23.59
CA SER A 213 0.01 1.78 -22.81
C SER A 213 0.45 0.86 -21.67
N LEU A 214 1.62 0.22 -21.78
CA LEU A 214 2.13 -0.73 -20.78
C LEU A 214 3.01 -0.09 -19.70
N TYR A 215 3.71 1.01 -19.99
CA TYR A 215 4.79 1.50 -19.14
C TYR A 215 4.77 3.02 -18.85
N SER A 216 3.80 3.79 -19.38
CA SER A 216 3.57 5.17 -18.90
C SER A 216 3.18 5.20 -17.42
N GLY A 217 3.52 6.28 -16.71
CA GLY A 217 3.36 6.39 -15.25
C GLY A 217 4.24 5.48 -14.39
N MET A 218 4.92 4.46 -14.96
CA MET A 218 5.59 3.40 -14.19
C MET A 218 6.94 3.79 -13.57
N ILE A 219 7.53 4.91 -14.01
CA ILE A 219 8.33 5.75 -13.11
C ILE A 219 7.46 6.98 -12.89
N GLY A 220 7.05 7.22 -11.65
CA GLY A 220 6.37 8.44 -11.23
C GLY A 220 7.36 9.48 -10.73
N ALA A 221 7.01 10.76 -10.79
CA ALA A 221 7.82 11.82 -10.20
C ALA A 221 7.62 11.87 -8.68
N PHE A 222 8.68 12.20 -7.95
CA PHE A 222 8.59 12.53 -6.54
C PHE A 222 7.98 13.92 -6.42
N LEU A 223 6.79 13.99 -5.80
CA LEU A 223 6.18 15.24 -5.40
C LEU A 223 7.02 15.90 -4.30
N GLU A 224 7.30 17.18 -4.46
CA GLU A 224 7.92 18.02 -3.42
C GLU A 224 6.95 19.11 -2.95
N ASN A 225 7.15 19.61 -1.74
CA ASN A 225 6.48 20.81 -1.25
C ASN A 225 7.32 22.03 -1.65
N ASP A 226 6.68 23.09 -2.15
CA ASP A 226 7.36 24.34 -2.55
C ASP A 226 7.91 25.15 -1.36
N SER A 227 7.64 24.70 -0.12
CA SER A 227 8.15 25.31 1.10
C SER A 227 9.57 24.81 1.44
N ASN A 228 10.51 25.75 1.46
CA ASN A 228 11.94 25.64 1.79
C ASN A 228 12.85 25.17 0.65
N SER A 229 12.95 26.01 -0.39
CA SER A 229 14.08 26.10 -1.30
C SER A 229 15.35 26.63 -0.60
N ASP A 230 15.94 25.82 0.28
CA ASP A 230 17.34 26.02 0.71
C ASP A 230 18.26 25.83 -0.50
N ASN A 231 18.56 26.93 -1.20
CA ASN A 231 19.19 26.91 -2.53
C ASN A 231 20.60 26.29 -2.54
N ASN A 232 21.26 26.15 -1.38
CA ASN A 232 22.48 25.34 -1.22
C ASN A 232 22.15 23.86 -0.96
N TRP A 233 21.64 23.20 -1.99
CA TRP A 233 21.58 21.73 -2.04
C TRP A 233 22.99 21.13 -1.99
N LEU A 234 23.96 21.76 -2.67
CA LEU A 234 25.39 21.44 -2.60
C LEU A 234 25.99 21.84 -1.24
N ASP A 235 26.85 21.00 -0.69
CA ASP A 235 27.68 21.34 0.48
C ASP A 235 29.01 20.55 0.49
N ASN A 236 29.87 20.87 1.47
CA ASN A 236 31.19 20.26 1.62
C ASN A 236 31.16 18.75 1.95
N THR A 237 30.04 18.19 2.44
CA THR A 237 29.91 16.74 2.66
C THR A 237 29.69 16.03 1.34
N LEU A 238 28.81 16.56 0.48
CA LEU A 238 28.57 16.05 -0.87
C LEU A 238 29.85 16.06 -1.71
N ILE A 239 30.62 17.15 -1.68
CA ILE A 239 31.89 17.25 -2.43
C ILE A 239 32.89 16.19 -1.95
N ARG A 240 32.97 15.92 -0.64
CA ARG A 240 33.86 14.87 -0.10
C ARG A 240 33.40 13.47 -0.49
N ALA A 241 32.11 13.18 -0.35
CA ALA A 241 31.52 11.90 -0.75
C ALA A 241 31.68 11.62 -2.25
N ALA A 242 31.42 12.61 -3.11
CA ALA A 242 31.58 12.52 -4.55
C ALA A 242 33.04 12.25 -4.96
N ASN A 243 34.01 12.94 -4.35
CA ASN A 243 35.43 12.68 -4.58
C ASN A 243 35.85 11.28 -4.08
N TRP A 244 35.38 10.85 -2.91
CA TRP A 244 35.64 9.49 -2.41
C TRP A 244 35.09 8.42 -3.36
N LEU A 245 33.85 8.60 -3.82
CA LEU A 245 33.17 7.70 -4.76
C LEU A 245 33.90 7.64 -6.11
N LYS A 246 34.31 8.78 -6.66
CA LYS A 246 35.12 8.90 -7.88
C LYS A 246 36.46 8.14 -7.80
N SER A 247 37.05 8.01 -6.61
CA SER A 247 38.30 7.28 -6.38
C SER A 247 38.10 5.78 -6.12
N ASN A 248 37.04 5.38 -5.42
CA ASN A 248 36.90 4.03 -4.85
C ASN A 248 35.81 3.16 -5.50
N ASN A 249 34.76 3.75 -6.08
CA ASN A 249 33.68 2.99 -6.70
C ASN A 249 34.02 2.66 -8.17
N PRO A 250 33.99 1.38 -8.59
CA PRO A 250 34.41 0.99 -9.93
C PRO A 250 33.50 1.54 -11.03
N PHE A 251 32.20 1.69 -10.77
CA PHE A 251 31.21 2.16 -11.74
C PHE A 251 31.22 3.68 -11.89
N LEU A 252 31.61 4.43 -10.86
CA LEU A 252 31.59 5.90 -10.87
C LEU A 252 32.87 6.53 -11.44
N LYS A 253 33.92 5.75 -11.65
CA LYS A 253 35.21 6.21 -12.19
C LYS A 253 35.09 6.79 -13.61
N SER A 254 34.24 6.18 -14.45
CA SER A 254 33.85 6.70 -15.77
C SER A 254 33.04 8.00 -15.69
N TYR A 255 32.27 8.19 -14.62
CA TYR A 255 31.40 9.35 -14.39
C TYR A 255 32.06 10.49 -13.59
N SER A 256 33.36 10.38 -13.36
CA SER A 256 34.19 11.36 -12.66
C SER A 256 33.91 12.83 -13.04
N ARG A 257 33.77 13.14 -14.34
CA ARG A 257 33.48 14.51 -14.82
C ARG A 257 32.12 15.06 -14.39
N LEU A 258 31.11 14.21 -14.17
CA LEU A 258 29.78 14.64 -13.71
C LEU A 258 29.82 14.99 -12.22
N LEU A 259 30.60 14.24 -11.44
CA LEU A 259 30.85 14.49 -10.02
C LEU A 259 31.70 15.75 -9.77
N ASP A 260 32.49 16.19 -10.76
CA ASP A 260 33.31 17.41 -10.70
C ASP A 260 32.54 18.71 -10.95
N SER A 261 31.31 18.66 -11.49
CA SER A 261 30.54 19.84 -11.93
C SER A 261 29.15 20.00 -11.25
N PRO A 262 29.04 19.97 -9.92
CA PRO A 262 27.76 19.95 -9.19
C PRO A 262 27.10 21.35 -9.08
N VAL A 263 27.05 22.12 -10.16
CA VAL A 263 26.59 23.54 -10.16
C VAL A 263 25.41 23.78 -11.14
N SER A 264 24.97 22.77 -11.89
CA SER A 264 23.79 22.86 -12.73
C SER A 264 22.48 22.76 -11.93
N ASN A 265 21.41 23.39 -12.43
CA ASN A 265 20.06 23.31 -11.84
C ASN A 265 19.42 21.90 -11.95
N THR A 266 20.10 20.94 -12.57
CA THR A 266 19.59 19.61 -12.93
C THR A 266 19.86 18.54 -11.87
N ALA A 267 20.11 18.91 -10.62
CA ALA A 267 20.83 18.07 -9.66
C ALA A 267 20.11 16.79 -9.14
N ASN A 268 18.79 16.65 -9.29
CA ASN A 268 18.06 15.48 -8.75
C ASN A 268 18.03 14.31 -9.77
N PRO A 269 18.65 13.13 -9.47
CA PRO A 269 18.62 11.96 -10.36
C PRO A 269 17.26 11.27 -10.46
N PHE A 270 16.28 11.65 -9.63
CA PHE A 270 14.91 11.19 -9.71
C PHE A 270 14.03 12.33 -10.24
N PRO A 271 13.08 12.04 -11.14
CA PRO A 271 12.11 13.02 -11.61
C PRO A 271 11.38 13.69 -10.45
N ARG A 272 11.37 15.03 -10.46
CA ARG A 272 10.60 15.89 -9.54
C ARG A 272 9.32 16.32 -10.23
N ALA A 273 8.30 16.64 -9.45
CA ALA A 273 7.23 17.51 -9.92
C ALA A 273 6.64 18.30 -8.75
N PHE A 274 6.05 19.44 -9.09
CA PHE A 274 5.60 20.48 -8.17
C PHE A 274 4.09 20.68 -8.29
N HIS A 275 3.52 21.49 -7.42
CA HIS A 275 2.13 21.93 -7.57
C HIS A 275 2.10 23.22 -8.40
N ILE A 276 1.17 23.32 -9.35
CA ILE A 276 0.98 24.54 -10.15
C ILE A 276 -0.16 25.39 -9.57
N PRO A 277 0.14 26.56 -8.98
CA PRO A 277 -0.84 27.64 -8.79
C PRO A 277 -0.84 28.58 -10.01
N ASN A 278 -1.52 28.15 -11.09
CA ASN A 278 -1.70 28.85 -12.37
C ASN A 278 -0.37 29.22 -13.11
N ASP A 279 -0.02 28.45 -14.14
CA ASP A 279 1.17 28.66 -14.99
C ASP A 279 0.78 29.15 -16.40
N ASP A 280 1.55 30.11 -16.91
CA ASP A 280 1.58 30.60 -18.30
C ASP A 280 3.01 31.06 -18.69
N SER A 281 4.04 30.69 -17.93
CA SER A 281 5.37 31.33 -17.98
C SER A 281 6.55 30.38 -17.73
N ALA A 282 6.57 29.22 -18.39
CA ALA A 282 7.72 28.32 -18.38
C ALA A 282 9.01 29.00 -18.95
N PRO A 283 10.17 28.90 -18.27
CA PRO A 283 11.39 29.62 -18.65
C PRO A 283 12.16 28.97 -19.83
N PRO A 284 13.02 29.74 -20.54
CA PRO A 284 13.81 29.24 -21.68
C PRO A 284 14.98 28.34 -21.27
N PHE A 285 15.29 27.36 -22.12
CA PHE A 285 16.33 26.34 -21.94
C PHE A 285 17.77 26.88 -22.00
N LEU A 286 18.72 26.21 -21.34
CA LEU A 286 20.13 26.58 -21.27
C LEU A 286 21.08 25.44 -21.70
N ASN A 287 22.32 25.84 -22.03
CA ASN A 287 23.31 24.92 -22.58
C ASN A 287 23.94 24.06 -21.48
N GLY A 288 23.55 22.78 -21.44
CA GLY A 288 23.92 21.84 -20.37
C GLY A 288 22.74 21.00 -19.87
N ASP A 289 21.51 21.46 -20.13
CA ASP A 289 20.28 20.79 -19.73
C ASP A 289 20.12 19.39 -20.35
N ILE A 290 19.50 18.46 -19.61
CA ILE A 290 19.08 17.15 -20.13
C ILE A 290 17.77 17.31 -20.91
N VAL A 291 17.87 17.89 -22.09
CA VAL A 291 16.74 18.06 -23.02
C VAL A 291 16.49 16.76 -23.78
N VAL A 292 15.29 16.20 -23.65
CA VAL A 292 14.81 15.17 -24.59
C VAL A 292 14.67 15.84 -25.96
N PRO A 293 15.44 15.43 -26.99
CA PRO A 293 15.31 16.06 -28.30
C PRO A 293 13.92 15.78 -28.87
N ASN A 294 13.28 16.79 -29.48
CA ASN A 294 11.99 16.66 -30.17
C ASN A 294 12.11 15.90 -31.52
N ASN A 295 13.14 15.06 -31.64
CA ASN A 295 13.56 14.42 -32.88
C ASN A 295 13.22 12.93 -32.81
N ASN A 296 12.74 12.38 -33.91
CA ASN A 296 12.36 10.98 -33.97
C ASN A 296 13.59 10.06 -33.89
N PHE A 297 13.55 9.06 -33.01
CA PHE A 297 14.44 7.90 -33.12
C PHE A 297 14.05 7.05 -34.33
N ASN A 298 14.98 6.21 -34.81
CA ASN A 298 14.72 5.34 -35.95
C ASN A 298 13.65 4.29 -35.60
N ILE A 299 12.87 3.86 -36.59
CA ILE A 299 11.69 2.99 -36.40
C ILE A 299 12.05 1.64 -35.75
N GLU A 300 13.24 1.11 -36.03
CA GLU A 300 13.75 -0.14 -35.46
C GLU A 300 13.86 -0.07 -33.93
N ILE A 301 14.35 1.06 -33.38
CA ILE A 301 14.47 1.28 -31.93
C ILE A 301 13.07 1.28 -31.29
N HIS A 302 12.11 2.00 -31.90
CA HIS A 302 10.73 2.03 -31.41
C HIS A 302 10.01 0.68 -31.52
N ASN A 303 10.41 -0.20 -32.43
CA ASN A 303 9.84 -1.54 -32.50
C ASN A 303 10.29 -2.44 -31.35
N GLU A 304 11.43 -2.17 -30.70
CA GLU A 304 11.89 -2.96 -29.54
C GLU A 304 11.35 -2.45 -28.19
N ASP A 305 10.89 -1.20 -28.10
CA ASP A 305 10.36 -0.53 -26.89
C ASP A 305 9.32 -1.36 -26.08
N PHE A 306 8.73 -2.44 -26.61
CA PHE A 306 7.75 -3.27 -25.87
C PHE A 306 8.42 -4.34 -24.98
N HIS A 307 9.67 -4.70 -25.27
CA HIS A 307 10.49 -5.56 -24.42
C HIS A 307 10.93 -4.77 -23.18
N TYR A 308 10.59 -5.27 -21.98
CA TYR A 308 10.96 -4.58 -20.73
C TYR A 308 12.48 -4.39 -20.56
N THR A 309 13.25 -5.34 -21.10
CA THR A 309 14.72 -5.33 -21.16
C THR A 309 15.30 -4.15 -21.93
N HIS A 310 14.56 -3.56 -22.87
CA HIS A 310 15.01 -2.46 -23.72
C HIS A 310 14.28 -1.14 -23.36
N LEU A 311 13.49 -1.12 -22.29
CA LEU A 311 12.88 0.12 -21.79
C LEU A 311 13.95 1.08 -21.32
N MET A 312 13.93 2.29 -21.87
CA MET A 312 14.85 3.36 -21.50
C MET A 312 14.57 3.89 -20.08
N ALA A 313 15.58 3.84 -19.21
CA ALA A 313 15.59 4.52 -17.92
C ALA A 313 16.00 6.00 -18.05
N GLY A 314 16.90 6.29 -18.99
CA GLY A 314 17.37 7.63 -19.33
C GLY A 314 18.48 7.60 -20.38
N PHE A 315 19.22 8.70 -20.51
CA PHE A 315 20.40 8.79 -21.38
C PHE A 315 21.65 9.14 -20.57
N LEU A 316 22.72 8.40 -20.82
CA LEU A 316 24.07 8.79 -20.42
C LEU A 316 24.65 9.75 -21.46
N LYS A 317 25.20 10.89 -21.01
CA LYS A 317 25.90 11.84 -21.87
C LYS A 317 27.41 11.58 -21.86
N SER A 318 27.93 11.16 -23.01
CA SER A 318 29.36 10.89 -23.25
C SER A 318 30.22 12.17 -23.12
N PRO A 319 31.52 12.05 -22.79
CA PRO A 319 32.54 13.07 -23.04
C PRO A 319 32.42 13.82 -24.37
N ASP A 320 32.00 13.13 -25.44
CA ASP A 320 31.88 13.66 -26.80
C ASP A 320 30.47 14.21 -27.11
N ASN A 321 29.73 14.62 -26.07
CA ASN A 321 28.36 15.15 -26.14
C ASN A 321 27.28 14.15 -26.62
N THR A 322 27.63 12.92 -27.03
CA THR A 322 26.69 11.90 -27.52
C THR A 322 25.81 11.32 -26.41
N LEU A 323 24.56 10.96 -26.75
CA LEU A 323 23.59 10.38 -25.83
C LEU A 323 23.49 8.87 -26.03
N LEU A 324 23.89 8.09 -25.03
CA LEU A 324 23.78 6.63 -25.00
C LEU A 324 22.56 6.24 -24.15
N PRO A 325 21.59 5.48 -24.65
CA PRO A 325 20.43 5.06 -23.87
C PRO A 325 20.83 4.06 -22.78
N LEU A 326 20.35 4.30 -21.55
CA LEU A 326 20.52 3.39 -20.41
C LEU A 326 19.20 2.62 -20.19
N SER A 327 19.27 1.30 -20.05
CA SER A 327 18.07 0.46 -19.85
C SER A 327 17.59 0.44 -18.39
N VAL A 328 16.30 0.21 -18.20
CA VAL A 328 15.65 -0.15 -16.92
C VAL A 328 16.18 -1.48 -16.35
N ASP A 329 16.59 -2.39 -17.23
CA ASP A 329 17.14 -3.72 -16.91
C ASP A 329 18.68 -3.75 -17.00
N ASP A 330 19.34 -2.60 -17.15
CA ASP A 330 20.80 -2.52 -17.07
C ASP A 330 21.28 -3.08 -15.71
N PRO A 331 22.26 -4.01 -15.69
CA PRO A 331 22.65 -4.71 -14.47
C PRO A 331 23.13 -3.76 -13.37
N ASP A 332 23.74 -2.64 -13.77
CA ASP A 332 24.45 -1.69 -12.93
C ASP A 332 23.62 -0.43 -12.63
N LEU A 333 22.37 -0.35 -13.12
CA LEU A 333 21.44 0.74 -12.82
C LEU A 333 21.20 0.91 -11.29
N GLU A 334 21.09 -0.20 -10.54
CA GLU A 334 20.87 -0.15 -9.09
C GLU A 334 22.03 0.52 -8.32
N PRO A 335 23.31 0.10 -8.45
CA PRO A 335 24.43 0.77 -7.80
C PRO A 335 24.71 2.17 -8.35
N LEU A 336 24.36 2.47 -9.60
CA LEU A 336 24.51 3.81 -10.17
C LEU A 336 23.47 4.82 -9.64
N LEU A 337 22.24 4.40 -9.38
CA LEU A 337 21.19 5.24 -8.78
C LEU A 337 21.34 5.40 -7.26
N PHE A 338 21.96 4.42 -6.60
CA PHE A 338 22.09 4.37 -5.13
C PHE A 338 23.54 4.10 -4.66
N PRO A 339 24.52 4.92 -5.07
CA PRO A 339 25.92 4.71 -4.68
C PRO A 339 26.16 4.96 -3.19
N ASP A 340 25.20 5.57 -2.48
CA ASP A 340 25.18 5.66 -1.02
C ASP A 340 24.87 4.32 -0.33
N LEU A 341 24.13 3.43 -1.00
CA LEU A 341 23.81 2.09 -0.53
C LEU A 341 24.89 1.07 -0.96
N PHE A 342 25.50 1.30 -2.13
CA PHE A 342 26.52 0.46 -2.74
C PHE A 342 27.87 1.19 -2.98
N PRO A 343 28.58 1.69 -1.94
CA PRO A 343 29.86 2.42 -2.09
C PRO A 343 30.96 1.73 -2.91
N ASP A 344 31.10 0.40 -2.80
CA ASP A 344 32.03 -0.41 -3.59
C ASP A 344 31.42 -1.01 -4.88
N GLY A 345 30.15 -0.68 -5.14
CA GLY A 345 29.36 -1.19 -6.26
C GLY A 345 28.86 -2.62 -6.13
N LYS A 346 29.07 -3.34 -5.01
CA LYS A 346 28.73 -4.78 -4.90
C LYS A 346 27.46 -5.02 -4.08
N GLY A 347 26.86 -6.20 -4.25
CA GLY A 347 25.68 -6.61 -3.47
C GLY A 347 24.34 -5.99 -3.92
N HIS A 348 24.29 -5.35 -5.09
CA HIS A 348 23.04 -5.09 -5.82
C HIS A 348 22.44 -6.39 -6.38
N TYR A 349 21.19 -6.36 -6.81
CA TYR A 349 20.43 -7.54 -7.23
C TYR A 349 21.13 -8.36 -8.32
N HIS A 350 21.54 -7.71 -9.41
CA HIS A 350 22.17 -8.40 -10.55
C HIS A 350 23.55 -8.98 -10.21
N ASN A 351 24.35 -8.28 -9.38
CA ASN A 351 25.63 -8.80 -8.87
C ASN A 351 25.47 -10.04 -7.98
N ILE A 352 24.35 -10.20 -7.26
CA ILE A 352 24.07 -11.44 -6.51
C ILE A 352 23.73 -12.58 -7.47
N ILE A 353 22.92 -12.32 -8.49
CA ILE A 353 22.49 -13.35 -9.44
C ILE A 353 23.66 -13.81 -10.31
N SER A 354 24.47 -12.89 -10.86
CA SER A 354 25.60 -13.24 -11.73
C SER A 354 26.75 -13.94 -11.01
N ASN A 355 26.97 -13.68 -9.72
CA ASN A 355 28.00 -14.37 -8.93
C ASN A 355 27.52 -15.71 -8.32
N ASN A 356 26.21 -16.01 -8.32
CA ASN A 356 25.65 -17.24 -7.74
C ASN A 356 25.84 -18.48 -8.63
N ASN A 357 27.06 -18.72 -9.09
CA ASN A 357 27.40 -19.75 -10.07
C ASN A 357 27.12 -21.21 -9.63
N ASN A 358 26.75 -21.52 -8.36
CA ASN A 358 26.28 -22.85 -7.96
C ASN A 358 25.59 -22.98 -6.57
N THR A 359 24.88 -21.97 -6.05
CA THR A 359 24.35 -21.98 -4.66
C THR A 359 22.81 -21.93 -4.52
N VAL A 360 22.17 -23.05 -4.91
CA VAL A 360 20.91 -23.61 -4.37
C VAL A 360 19.60 -22.82 -4.57
N ARG A 361 19.59 -21.48 -4.71
CA ARG A 361 18.31 -20.74 -4.80
C ARG A 361 18.35 -19.43 -5.58
N GLU A 362 17.60 -19.38 -6.67
CA GLU A 362 17.21 -18.13 -7.31
C GLU A 362 16.28 -17.32 -6.38
N GLU A 363 16.78 -16.15 -5.98
CA GLU A 363 16.09 -15.24 -5.09
C GLU A 363 15.44 -14.12 -5.89
N THR A 364 14.14 -14.26 -6.17
CA THR A 364 13.39 -13.29 -6.98
C THR A 364 13.44 -11.89 -6.35
N TYR A 365 13.36 -10.84 -7.18
CA TYR A 365 13.47 -9.44 -6.76
C TYR A 365 12.60 -9.07 -5.54
N SER A 366 11.37 -9.60 -5.45
CA SER A 366 10.51 -9.40 -4.27
C SER A 366 11.05 -9.99 -2.96
N LYS A 367 11.83 -11.08 -3.03
CA LYS A 367 12.53 -11.65 -1.87
C LYS A 367 13.79 -10.84 -1.54
N TYR A 368 14.58 -10.44 -2.55
CA TYR A 368 15.75 -9.55 -2.41
C TYR A 368 15.39 -8.27 -1.63
N ILE A 369 14.34 -7.55 -2.07
CA ILE A 369 13.85 -6.36 -1.38
C ILE A 369 13.48 -6.67 0.07
N LYS A 370 12.70 -7.73 0.32
CA LYS A 370 12.30 -8.13 1.67
C LYS A 370 13.48 -8.53 2.55
N GLN A 371 14.55 -9.10 1.98
CA GLN A 371 15.77 -9.42 2.72
C GLN A 371 16.54 -8.15 3.07
N ARG A 372 16.73 -7.22 2.12
CA ARG A 372 17.39 -5.92 2.33
C ARG A 372 16.68 -5.08 3.39
N VAL A 373 15.37 -4.89 3.26
CA VAL A 373 14.55 -4.07 4.18
C VAL A 373 14.50 -4.66 5.59
N LEU A 374 14.49 -5.98 5.72
CA LEU A 374 14.43 -6.68 7.02
C LEU A 374 15.80 -7.17 7.51
N ASN A 375 16.94 -6.74 6.93
CA ASN A 375 18.27 -7.12 7.44
C ASN A 375 18.59 -6.36 8.74
N ILE A 376 19.70 -6.68 9.41
CA ILE A 376 20.22 -5.87 10.52
C ILE A 376 20.66 -4.49 10.00
N ASP A 377 21.34 -4.45 8.84
CA ASP A 377 21.72 -3.19 8.16
C ASP A 377 20.49 -2.32 7.88
N SER A 378 20.54 -1.06 8.32
CA SER A 378 19.42 -0.12 8.23
C SER A 378 19.35 0.67 6.92
N ARG A 379 20.42 0.71 6.10
CA ARG A 379 20.54 1.66 4.97
C ARG A 379 19.37 1.57 3.99
N PHE A 380 18.94 0.35 3.65
CA PHE A 380 17.83 0.09 2.71
C PHE A 380 16.45 0.43 3.25
N ARG A 381 16.22 0.36 4.58
CA ARG A 381 14.93 0.72 5.20
C ARG A 381 14.84 2.19 5.59
N LEU A 382 15.96 2.90 5.59
CA LEU A 382 16.03 4.36 5.77
C LEU A 382 16.02 5.12 4.43
N ASN A 383 16.55 4.54 3.34
CA ASN A 383 16.51 5.17 2.02
C ASN A 383 15.11 5.04 1.37
N HIS A 384 14.30 6.09 1.56
CA HIS A 384 12.93 6.17 1.04
C HIS A 384 12.83 6.11 -0.50
N ARG A 385 13.88 6.52 -1.22
CA ARG A 385 13.92 6.54 -2.69
C ARG A 385 14.15 5.14 -3.25
N TRP A 386 15.07 4.39 -2.67
CA TRP A 386 15.30 2.98 -3.02
C TRP A 386 14.06 2.13 -2.73
N LEU A 387 13.41 2.32 -1.58
CA LEU A 387 12.13 1.65 -1.26
C LEU A 387 11.05 1.89 -2.33
N ALA A 388 10.86 3.13 -2.77
CA ALA A 388 9.88 3.49 -3.80
C ALA A 388 10.27 2.95 -5.18
N TRP A 389 11.53 3.14 -5.58
CA TRP A 389 12.07 2.66 -6.86
C TRP A 389 11.99 1.14 -6.99
N SER A 390 12.47 0.39 -6.00
CA SER A 390 12.39 -1.08 -6.01
C SER A 390 10.96 -1.60 -5.99
N TYR A 391 10.00 -0.86 -5.41
CA TYR A 391 8.59 -1.20 -5.54
C TYR A 391 8.08 -1.01 -6.98
N LEU A 392 8.39 0.12 -7.62
CA LEU A 392 8.01 0.37 -9.01
C LEU A 392 8.64 -0.65 -9.98
N GLN A 393 9.93 -0.97 -9.81
CA GLN A 393 10.61 -2.00 -10.61
C GLN A 393 9.97 -3.39 -10.40
N LEU A 394 9.57 -3.73 -9.17
CA LEU A 394 8.83 -4.97 -8.91
C LEU A 394 7.45 -4.99 -9.61
N GLU A 395 6.74 -3.88 -9.70
CA GLU A 395 5.48 -3.80 -10.46
C GLU A 395 5.70 -3.80 -11.99
N LYS A 396 6.82 -3.27 -12.51
CA LYS A 396 7.18 -3.45 -13.95
C LYS A 396 7.40 -4.92 -14.29
N ILE A 397 8.22 -5.63 -13.51
CA ILE A 397 8.47 -7.07 -13.67
C ILE A 397 7.14 -7.86 -13.64
N ARG A 398 6.22 -7.49 -12.74
CA ARG A 398 4.88 -8.08 -12.63
C ARG A 398 3.99 -7.82 -13.85
N ASN A 399 3.93 -6.58 -14.33
CA ASN A 399 3.18 -6.23 -15.53
C ASN A 399 3.73 -6.97 -16.77
N HIS A 400 5.05 -7.06 -16.92
CA HIS A 400 5.67 -7.85 -17.98
C HIS A 400 5.30 -9.33 -17.88
N GLN A 401 5.39 -9.93 -16.69
CA GLN A 401 4.99 -11.32 -16.46
C GLN A 401 3.50 -11.58 -16.77
N ASN A 402 2.60 -10.64 -16.50
CA ASN A 402 1.19 -10.76 -16.90
C ASN A 402 1.00 -10.70 -18.42
N ASN A 403 1.71 -9.80 -19.10
CA ASN A 403 1.66 -9.69 -20.58
C ASN A 403 2.16 -10.96 -21.28
N GLN A 404 3.21 -11.60 -20.78
CA GLN A 404 3.71 -12.86 -21.33
C GLN A 404 2.76 -14.04 -21.03
N ARG A 405 2.09 -14.04 -19.87
CA ARG A 405 1.18 -15.12 -19.46
C ARG A 405 -0.18 -15.08 -20.16
N LEU A 406 -0.61 -13.92 -20.66
CA LEU A 406 -1.93 -13.72 -21.29
C LEU A 406 -2.24 -14.74 -22.40
N TRP A 407 -1.20 -15.24 -23.07
CA TRP A 407 -1.25 -16.30 -24.07
C TRP A 407 -0.90 -17.66 -23.45
N ARG A 408 -1.68 -18.71 -23.75
CA ARG A 408 -1.39 -20.06 -23.22
C ARG A 408 -0.08 -20.57 -23.82
N GLN A 409 0.90 -20.88 -22.97
CA GLN A 409 2.27 -21.25 -23.36
C GLN A 409 2.34 -22.31 -24.47
N LYS A 410 1.48 -23.34 -24.41
CA LYS A 410 1.33 -24.42 -25.41
C LYS A 410 0.97 -23.96 -26.85
N GLN A 411 0.61 -22.68 -27.05
CA GLN A 411 0.45 -22.07 -28.38
C GLN A 411 1.59 -21.09 -28.73
N THR A 412 2.39 -20.65 -27.78
CA THR A 412 3.59 -19.81 -28.05
C THR A 412 4.62 -20.62 -28.82
N ASP A 413 4.83 -21.86 -28.39
CA ASP A 413 5.75 -22.84 -29.00
C ASP A 413 5.40 -23.19 -30.47
N LYS A 414 4.22 -22.76 -30.97
CA LYS A 414 3.75 -22.96 -32.35
C LYS A 414 3.78 -21.70 -33.21
N ILE A 415 3.85 -20.50 -32.61
CA ILE A 415 3.72 -19.23 -33.30
C ILE A 415 4.79 -18.27 -32.75
N TYR A 416 5.87 -18.08 -33.51
CA TYR A 416 7.00 -17.19 -33.19
C TYR A 416 6.66 -15.68 -33.28
N ARG A 417 5.39 -15.31 -33.10
CA ARG A 417 4.91 -13.93 -32.94
C ARG A 417 3.75 -13.89 -31.96
N LEU A 418 3.56 -12.76 -31.30
CA LEU A 418 2.36 -12.55 -30.49
C LEU A 418 1.12 -12.42 -31.40
N PRO A 419 -0.07 -12.83 -30.92
CA PRO A 419 -1.33 -12.60 -31.62
C PRO A 419 -1.68 -11.11 -31.63
N SER A 420 -2.34 -10.68 -32.71
CA SER A 420 -3.03 -9.40 -32.81
C SER A 420 -4.30 -9.37 -31.95
N ALA A 421 -4.81 -8.18 -31.63
CA ALA A 421 -6.04 -8.03 -30.87
C ALA A 421 -7.25 -8.70 -31.56
N ALA A 422 -7.26 -8.79 -32.89
CA ALA A 422 -8.30 -9.50 -33.63
C ALA A 422 -8.20 -11.02 -33.47
N GLU A 423 -6.99 -11.59 -33.47
CA GLU A 423 -6.76 -13.02 -33.24
C GLU A 423 -7.10 -13.46 -31.80
N LEU A 424 -7.06 -12.52 -30.85
CA LEU A 424 -7.49 -12.73 -29.45
C LEU A 424 -9.01 -12.71 -29.24
N ILE A 425 -9.80 -12.30 -30.24
CA ILE A 425 -11.26 -12.18 -30.14
C ILE A 425 -11.94 -13.33 -30.89
N GLN A 426 -12.85 -14.02 -30.21
CA GLN A 426 -13.81 -14.95 -30.82
C GLN A 426 -15.23 -14.44 -30.63
N ARG A 427 -16.21 -15.06 -31.30
CA ARG A 427 -17.62 -14.82 -30.98
C ARG A 427 -18.08 -15.79 -29.89
N SER A 428 -18.85 -15.28 -28.92
CA SER A 428 -19.50 -16.11 -27.91
C SER A 428 -20.52 -17.06 -28.55
N LEU A 429 -20.43 -18.36 -28.25
CA LEU A 429 -21.43 -19.35 -28.65
C LEU A 429 -22.82 -19.07 -28.06
N TYR A 430 -22.88 -18.38 -26.92
CA TYR A 430 -24.13 -18.09 -26.20
C TYR A 430 -24.77 -16.76 -26.60
N THR A 431 -23.97 -15.76 -26.98
CA THR A 431 -24.47 -14.38 -27.19
C THR A 431 -24.07 -13.76 -28.53
N ASN A 432 -23.28 -14.44 -29.37
CA ASN A 432 -22.72 -13.94 -30.64
C ASN A 432 -21.88 -12.64 -30.55
N LYS A 433 -21.74 -12.07 -29.35
CA LYS A 433 -20.91 -10.89 -29.05
C LYS A 433 -19.42 -11.25 -29.14
N PRO A 434 -18.54 -10.30 -29.50
CA PRO A 434 -17.09 -10.49 -29.39
C PRO A 434 -16.69 -10.70 -27.92
N ILE A 435 -15.95 -11.77 -27.66
CA ILE A 435 -15.36 -12.11 -26.36
C ILE A 435 -13.88 -12.49 -26.55
N ILE A 436 -13.11 -12.48 -25.47
CA ILE A 436 -11.74 -12.99 -25.49
C ILE A 436 -11.77 -14.51 -25.76
N ASN A 437 -10.83 -15.00 -26.58
CA ASN A 437 -10.72 -16.42 -26.89
C ASN A 437 -10.03 -17.19 -25.76
N GLU A 438 -10.83 -17.67 -24.81
CA GLU A 438 -10.38 -18.43 -23.65
C GLU A 438 -9.63 -19.74 -23.98
N LEU A 439 -9.76 -20.29 -25.19
CA LEU A 439 -9.01 -21.50 -25.60
C LEU A 439 -7.52 -21.21 -25.85
N ILE A 440 -7.18 -19.96 -26.15
CA ILE A 440 -5.83 -19.52 -26.51
C ILE A 440 -5.24 -18.53 -25.49
N THR A 441 -6.09 -17.85 -24.71
CA THR A 441 -5.68 -16.99 -23.59
C THR A 441 -5.82 -17.65 -22.22
N THR A 442 -5.29 -17.00 -21.18
CA THR A 442 -5.55 -17.34 -19.77
C THR A 442 -6.19 -16.16 -19.03
N THR A 443 -6.83 -16.44 -17.89
CA THR A 443 -7.30 -15.41 -16.96
C THR A 443 -6.13 -14.57 -16.43
N LEU A 444 -6.28 -13.24 -16.43
CA LEU A 444 -5.25 -12.31 -15.98
C LEU A 444 -4.96 -12.50 -14.46
N PRO A 445 -3.72 -12.79 -14.06
CA PRO A 445 -3.37 -12.97 -12.65
C PRO A 445 -3.57 -11.71 -11.81
N THR A 446 -4.24 -11.87 -10.67
CA THR A 446 -4.66 -10.80 -9.76
C THR A 446 -3.58 -10.33 -8.77
N PHE A 447 -2.30 -10.66 -9.01
CA PHE A 447 -1.22 -10.35 -8.06
C PHE A 447 -0.78 -8.88 -8.04
N ILE A 448 -1.21 -8.08 -9.02
CA ILE A 448 -0.96 -6.64 -9.11
C ILE A 448 -2.05 -5.92 -8.31
N ARG A 449 -1.73 -5.51 -7.08
CA ARG A 449 -2.70 -5.00 -6.09
C ARG A 449 -3.32 -3.64 -6.41
N THR A 450 -2.85 -2.99 -7.46
CA THR A 450 -3.33 -1.71 -7.98
C THR A 450 -4.15 -1.86 -9.26
N GLY A 451 -4.23 -3.06 -9.86
CA GLY A 451 -4.93 -3.29 -11.12
C GLY A 451 -6.39 -3.71 -10.94
N ASP A 452 -7.24 -3.36 -11.91
CA ASP A 452 -8.68 -3.64 -11.92
C ASP A 452 -9.01 -5.12 -11.66
N THR A 453 -8.19 -6.05 -12.17
CA THR A 453 -8.40 -7.50 -11.96
C THR A 453 -8.26 -7.92 -10.50
N TYR A 454 -7.41 -7.25 -9.71
CA TYR A 454 -7.33 -7.48 -8.26
C TYR A 454 -8.56 -6.94 -7.54
N PHE A 455 -9.01 -5.72 -7.88
CA PHE A 455 -10.18 -5.13 -7.24
C PHE A 455 -11.47 -5.89 -7.57
N HIS A 456 -11.67 -6.29 -8.83
CA HIS A 456 -12.81 -7.10 -9.25
C HIS A 456 -12.80 -8.49 -8.61
N GLU A 457 -11.62 -9.12 -8.43
CA GLU A 457 -11.52 -10.38 -7.66
C GLU A 457 -11.96 -10.20 -6.20
N LYS A 458 -11.70 -9.04 -5.58
CA LYS A 458 -12.16 -8.77 -4.20
C LYS A 458 -13.63 -8.38 -4.12
N GLU A 459 -14.14 -7.65 -5.10
CA GLU A 459 -15.57 -7.37 -5.27
C GLU A 459 -16.36 -8.68 -5.40
N LEU A 460 -15.99 -9.55 -6.36
CA LEU A 460 -16.62 -10.85 -6.55
C LEU A 460 -16.54 -11.71 -5.28
N HIS A 461 -15.38 -11.76 -4.61
CA HIS A 461 -15.22 -12.51 -3.37
C HIS A 461 -16.16 -12.01 -2.26
N VAL A 462 -16.30 -10.69 -2.06
CA VAL A 462 -17.27 -10.12 -1.10
C VAL A 462 -18.70 -10.43 -1.50
N ASN A 463 -19.04 -10.31 -2.79
CA ASN A 463 -20.38 -10.62 -3.29
C ASN A 463 -20.73 -12.10 -3.10
N THR A 464 -19.79 -13.04 -3.31
CA THR A 464 -19.97 -14.46 -3.00
C THR A 464 -20.16 -14.68 -1.50
N MET A 465 -19.38 -14.02 -0.63
CA MET A 465 -19.57 -14.12 0.82
C MET A 465 -20.94 -13.59 1.28
N ILE A 466 -21.45 -12.52 0.67
CA ILE A 466 -22.80 -12.00 0.97
C ILE A 466 -23.89 -12.94 0.43
N SER A 467 -23.68 -13.56 -0.74
CA SER A 467 -24.62 -14.51 -1.32
C SER A 467 -24.72 -15.83 -0.54
N GLU A 468 -23.63 -16.27 0.09
CA GLU A 468 -23.57 -17.53 0.86
C GLU A 468 -23.92 -17.34 2.35
N TYR A 469 -23.48 -16.23 2.96
CA TYR A 469 -23.61 -15.99 4.40
C TYR A 469 -24.63 -14.90 4.78
N GLY A 470 -25.33 -14.33 3.79
CA GLY A 470 -26.22 -13.18 3.98
C GLY A 470 -25.47 -11.88 4.26
N LEU A 471 -26.19 -10.86 4.73
CA LEU A 471 -25.59 -9.57 5.10
C LEU A 471 -24.65 -9.73 6.31
N PRO A 472 -23.51 -9.01 6.35
CA PRO A 472 -22.60 -9.03 7.49
C PRO A 472 -23.22 -8.37 8.71
N SER A 473 -23.01 -8.97 9.88
CA SER A 473 -23.53 -8.51 11.17
C SER A 473 -22.91 -7.20 11.66
N LEU A 474 -21.64 -6.94 11.28
CA LEU A 474 -20.88 -5.76 11.69
C LEU A 474 -20.08 -5.20 10.50
N PHE A 475 -20.07 -3.89 10.35
CA PHE A 475 -19.09 -3.15 9.56
C PHE A 475 -18.27 -2.26 10.50
N ILE A 476 -16.96 -2.49 10.55
CA ILE A 476 -16.03 -1.74 11.40
C ILE A 476 -14.95 -1.11 10.52
N THR A 477 -14.62 0.15 10.81
CA THR A 477 -13.45 0.80 10.25
C THR A 477 -12.50 1.24 11.36
N LEU A 478 -11.20 1.06 11.17
CA LEU A 478 -10.16 1.42 12.14
C LEU A 478 -9.06 2.23 11.45
N THR A 479 -8.78 3.43 11.93
CA THR A 479 -7.68 4.26 11.42
C THR A 479 -6.47 4.13 12.34
N MET A 480 -5.28 4.03 11.74
CA MET A 480 -4.01 4.18 12.46
C MET A 480 -3.95 5.56 13.14
N ALA A 481 -3.48 5.59 14.38
CA ALA A 481 -3.31 6.82 15.16
C ALA A 481 -1.84 6.99 15.56
N GLU A 482 -0.95 6.88 14.58
CA GLU A 482 0.50 6.77 14.76
C GLU A 482 1.13 7.93 15.52
N SER A 483 0.53 9.13 15.45
CA SER A 483 0.91 10.32 16.24
C SER A 483 0.71 10.16 17.76
N HIS A 484 -0.19 9.27 18.18
CA HIS A 484 -0.57 9.08 19.59
C HIS A 484 -0.05 7.75 20.15
N TRP A 485 0.54 6.89 19.33
CA TRP A 485 1.02 5.56 19.72
C TRP A 485 2.38 5.65 20.41
N THR A 486 2.38 5.92 21.71
CA THR A 486 3.60 6.04 22.54
C THR A 486 4.51 4.80 22.47
N HIS A 487 3.94 3.61 22.25
CA HIS A 487 4.70 2.38 22.00
C HIS A 487 5.50 2.44 20.69
N LEU A 488 4.87 2.88 19.60
CA LEU A 488 5.55 3.11 18.32
C LEU A 488 6.65 4.14 18.47
N HIS A 489 6.40 5.30 19.10
CA HIS A 489 7.45 6.31 19.31
C HIS A 489 8.64 5.81 20.14
N LYS A 490 8.41 4.95 21.15
CA LYS A 490 9.49 4.26 21.88
C LYS A 490 10.28 3.31 20.99
N ILE A 491 9.61 2.51 20.18
CA ILE A 491 10.24 1.59 19.20
C ILE A 491 11.08 2.39 18.19
N LEU A 492 10.54 3.46 17.63
CA LEU A 492 11.24 4.31 16.66
C LEU A 492 12.47 5.01 17.28
N LYS A 493 12.37 5.48 18.52
CA LYS A 493 13.52 6.04 19.26
C LYS A 493 14.59 4.98 19.56
N ALA A 494 14.21 3.72 19.73
CA ALA A 494 15.12 2.62 20.06
C ALA A 494 15.72 1.89 18.83
N THR A 495 15.49 2.37 17.60
CA THR A 495 15.87 1.67 16.37
C THR A 495 16.38 2.59 15.26
N ASP A 496 17.27 2.06 14.43
CA ASP A 496 17.88 2.72 13.27
C ASP A 496 18.42 4.12 13.62
N ASN A 497 18.08 5.15 12.83
CA ASN A 497 18.50 6.54 13.04
C ASN A 497 17.74 7.29 14.16
N HIS A 498 17.08 6.57 15.07
CA HIS A 498 16.31 7.10 16.22
C HIS A 498 15.17 8.08 15.88
N ASN A 499 14.90 8.35 14.60
CA ASN A 499 13.90 9.33 14.18
C ASN A 499 12.49 8.83 14.56
N THR A 500 11.76 9.62 15.35
CA THR A 500 10.46 9.26 15.93
C THR A 500 9.26 9.60 15.03
N ILE A 501 9.47 10.25 13.89
CA ILE A 501 8.41 10.63 12.95
C ILE A 501 7.95 9.38 12.16
N PRO A 502 6.69 8.91 12.31
CA PRO A 502 6.27 7.61 11.76
C PRO A 502 6.38 7.47 10.23
N ILE A 503 6.14 8.56 9.49
CA ILE A 503 6.24 8.59 8.02
C ILE A 503 7.69 8.45 7.53
N ASN A 504 8.68 8.87 8.32
CA ASN A 504 10.11 8.70 8.01
C ASN A 504 10.63 7.29 8.32
N ARG A 505 9.80 6.43 8.93
CA ARG A 505 10.14 5.07 9.37
C ARG A 505 9.09 4.04 8.92
N PRO A 506 8.71 4.02 7.62
CA PRO A 506 7.50 3.34 7.14
C PRO A 506 7.49 1.84 7.45
N LEU A 507 8.66 1.17 7.48
CA LEU A 507 8.76 -0.23 7.86
C LEU A 507 8.26 -0.50 9.28
N HIS A 508 8.81 0.22 10.27
CA HIS A 508 8.50 0.00 11.68
C HIS A 508 7.05 0.41 11.98
N THR A 509 6.59 1.53 11.43
CA THR A 509 5.18 1.98 11.50
C THR A 509 4.22 0.94 10.93
N THR A 510 4.45 0.46 9.71
CA THR A 510 3.58 -0.53 9.04
C THR A 510 3.60 -1.88 9.76
N LEU A 511 4.76 -2.34 10.21
CA LEU A 511 4.88 -3.61 10.95
C LEU A 511 4.19 -3.54 12.32
N HIS A 512 4.30 -2.40 13.02
CA HIS A 512 3.61 -2.19 14.30
C HIS A 512 2.09 -2.13 14.10
N PHE A 513 1.58 -1.44 13.08
CA PHE A 513 0.16 -1.46 12.71
C PHE A 513 -0.35 -2.88 12.42
N ILE A 514 0.35 -3.63 11.57
CA ILE A 514 -0.03 -5.02 11.23
C ILE A 514 0.00 -5.91 12.47
N HIS A 515 1.00 -5.77 13.35
CA HIS A 515 1.09 -6.54 14.58
C HIS A 515 -0.03 -6.19 15.56
N HIS A 516 -0.33 -4.90 15.73
CA HIS A 516 -1.42 -4.41 16.56
C HIS A 516 -2.76 -4.97 16.07
N PHE A 517 -3.08 -4.82 14.78
CA PHE A 517 -4.32 -5.33 14.18
C PHE A 517 -4.44 -6.87 14.28
N GLN A 518 -3.35 -7.62 14.06
CA GLN A 518 -3.35 -9.08 14.18
C GLN A 518 -3.60 -9.57 15.61
N GLU A 519 -2.95 -8.97 16.60
CA GLU A 519 -3.14 -9.36 18.01
C GLU A 519 -4.48 -8.85 18.57
N LEU A 520 -4.94 -7.67 18.14
CA LEU A 520 -6.30 -7.15 18.39
C LEU A 520 -7.36 -8.15 17.88
N LYS A 521 -7.26 -8.58 16.62
CA LYS A 521 -8.17 -9.57 16.04
C LYS A 521 -8.09 -10.94 16.71
N LYS A 522 -6.87 -11.40 17.05
CA LYS A 522 -6.63 -12.70 17.69
C LYS A 522 -7.19 -12.77 19.11
N ASN A 523 -6.92 -11.75 19.93
CA ASN A 523 -7.21 -11.80 21.36
C ASN A 523 -8.60 -11.22 21.71
N ILE A 524 -9.20 -10.38 20.85
CA ILE A 524 -10.53 -9.79 21.05
C ILE A 524 -11.55 -10.38 20.04
N TRP A 525 -11.46 -10.07 18.74
CA TRP A 525 -12.50 -10.42 17.75
C TRP A 525 -12.83 -11.92 17.68
N LYS A 526 -11.82 -12.76 17.93
CA LYS A 526 -11.93 -14.24 17.91
C LYS A 526 -12.12 -14.89 19.29
N ASN A 527 -12.20 -14.11 20.36
CA ASN A 527 -12.39 -14.63 21.72
C ASN A 527 -13.75 -14.19 22.28
N PRO A 528 -14.75 -15.09 22.35
CA PRO A 528 -16.08 -14.80 22.91
C PRO A 528 -16.08 -14.10 24.27
N GLU A 529 -15.06 -14.37 25.11
CA GLU A 529 -14.88 -13.75 26.44
C GLU A 529 -14.56 -12.25 26.40
N HIS A 530 -14.19 -11.70 25.23
CA HIS A 530 -13.79 -10.30 25.06
C HIS A 530 -14.46 -9.60 23.87
N SER A 531 -15.05 -10.37 22.93
CA SER A 531 -15.87 -9.83 21.85
C SER A 531 -17.33 -9.62 22.23
N GLU A 532 -17.86 -10.45 23.15
CA GLU A 532 -19.26 -10.51 23.59
C GLU A 532 -20.30 -10.81 22.47
N TRP A 533 -19.93 -10.65 21.19
CA TRP A 533 -20.66 -11.10 19.99
C TRP A 533 -20.52 -12.60 19.68
N ASN A 534 -20.14 -13.41 20.68
CA ASN A 534 -19.85 -14.83 20.56
C ASN A 534 -18.77 -15.12 19.50
N GLU A 535 -18.98 -16.15 18.68
CA GLU A 535 -18.06 -16.60 17.63
C GLU A 535 -18.07 -15.67 16.40
N LEU A 536 -16.87 -15.42 15.85
CA LEU A 536 -16.69 -14.82 14.53
C LEU A 536 -16.65 -15.92 13.46
N LYS A 537 -17.73 -16.09 12.70
CA LYS A 537 -17.87 -17.11 11.66
C LYS A 537 -17.01 -16.79 10.44
N ASN A 538 -17.27 -15.63 9.81
CA ASN A 538 -16.66 -15.20 8.56
C ASN A 538 -16.26 -13.72 8.63
N PHE A 539 -15.29 -13.31 7.81
CA PHE A 539 -14.86 -11.91 7.71
C PHE A 539 -14.26 -11.59 6.35
N PHE A 540 -14.34 -10.32 5.94
CA PHE A 540 -13.52 -9.76 4.86
C PHE A 540 -12.90 -8.43 5.30
N GLU A 541 -11.63 -8.21 4.97
CA GLU A 541 -10.83 -7.07 5.45
C GLU A 541 -9.99 -6.48 4.32
N ARG A 542 -10.18 -5.18 4.07
CA ARG A 542 -9.37 -4.36 3.15
C ARG A 542 -8.59 -3.32 3.96
N ILE A 543 -7.32 -3.12 3.61
CA ILE A 543 -6.49 -2.03 4.15
C ILE A 543 -6.29 -1.01 3.04
N GLU A 544 -6.65 0.24 3.32
CA GLU A 544 -6.37 1.41 2.49
C GLU A 544 -5.32 2.29 3.18
N PHE A 545 -4.59 3.10 2.42
CA PHE A 545 -3.73 4.15 2.96
C PHE A 545 -4.33 5.50 2.57
N GLN A 546 -4.84 6.24 3.55
CA GLN A 546 -5.41 7.57 3.34
C GLN A 546 -4.30 8.61 3.05
N ASN A 547 -4.64 9.80 2.53
CA ASN A 547 -3.73 10.84 2.01
C ASN A 547 -2.56 11.31 2.91
N ARG A 548 -2.44 10.83 4.15
CA ARG A 548 -1.30 11.08 5.06
C ARG A 548 -0.34 9.88 5.19
N GLY A 549 -0.57 8.78 4.46
CA GLY A 549 0.10 7.50 4.67
C GLY A 549 -0.42 6.73 5.89
N ALA A 550 -1.53 7.17 6.49
CA ALA A 550 -2.17 6.47 7.60
C ALA A 550 -2.97 5.27 7.09
N ALA A 551 -2.70 4.09 7.65
CA ALA A 551 -3.43 2.87 7.31
C ALA A 551 -4.85 2.90 7.90
N HIS A 552 -5.84 2.53 7.10
CA HIS A 552 -7.25 2.50 7.49
C HIS A 552 -7.86 1.16 7.05
N THR A 553 -8.53 0.46 7.96
CA THR A 553 -9.20 -0.81 7.65
C THR A 553 -10.67 -0.55 7.29
N HIS A 554 -11.15 -1.24 6.26
CA HIS A 554 -12.58 -1.51 6.08
C HIS A 554 -12.80 -3.00 6.33
N SER A 555 -13.76 -3.35 7.18
CA SER A 555 -13.89 -4.72 7.66
C SER A 555 -15.35 -5.09 7.88
N VAL A 556 -15.78 -6.18 7.24
CA VAL A 556 -17.10 -6.80 7.44
C VAL A 556 -16.94 -8.11 8.20
N TYR A 557 -17.84 -8.36 9.15
CA TYR A 557 -17.80 -9.54 10.01
C TYR A 557 -19.19 -10.17 10.13
N TRP A 558 -19.25 -11.51 10.01
CA TRP A 558 -20.44 -12.32 10.30
C TRP A 558 -20.22 -13.04 11.62
N VAL A 559 -21.06 -12.78 12.61
CA VAL A 559 -20.91 -13.31 13.97
C VAL A 559 -22.09 -14.21 14.35
N SER A 560 -21.97 -14.96 15.46
CA SER A 560 -23.02 -15.88 15.92
C SER A 560 -24.14 -15.19 16.72
N LYS A 561 -23.98 -13.93 17.10
CA LYS A 561 -24.98 -13.12 17.83
C LYS A 561 -25.78 -12.24 16.85
N SER A 562 -27.09 -12.11 17.06
CA SER A 562 -27.93 -11.27 16.19
C SER A 562 -27.71 -9.77 16.46
N ILE A 563 -28.11 -8.91 15.52
CA ILE A 563 -27.95 -7.45 15.70
C ILE A 563 -28.86 -6.95 16.81
N GLU A 564 -30.06 -7.50 16.92
CA GLU A 564 -31.06 -7.22 17.96
C GLU A 564 -30.51 -7.61 19.35
N GLN A 565 -29.85 -8.77 19.46
CA GLN A 565 -29.16 -9.19 20.69
C GLN A 565 -28.00 -8.26 21.04
N MET A 566 -27.17 -7.86 20.07
CA MET A 566 -26.06 -6.95 20.30
C MET A 566 -26.52 -5.54 20.71
N ILE A 567 -27.69 -5.08 20.24
CA ILE A 567 -28.32 -3.83 20.69
C ILE A 567 -28.92 -4.01 22.09
N ALA A 568 -29.70 -5.06 22.34
CA ALA A 568 -30.38 -5.30 23.62
C ALA A 568 -29.40 -5.50 24.79
N GLU A 569 -28.24 -6.10 24.53
CA GLU A 569 -27.16 -6.28 25.51
C GLU A 569 -26.18 -5.08 25.56
N ASN A 570 -26.45 -3.98 24.84
CA ASN A 570 -25.64 -2.75 24.76
C ASN A 570 -24.21 -2.92 24.21
N ILE A 571 -23.92 -4.04 23.53
CA ILE A 571 -22.66 -4.29 22.81
C ILE A 571 -22.51 -3.32 21.63
N ILE A 572 -23.64 -2.96 20.99
CA ILE A 572 -23.73 -1.88 20.02
C ILE A 572 -24.66 -0.80 20.60
N ARG A 573 -24.09 0.35 20.94
CA ARG A 573 -24.83 1.52 21.43
C ARG A 573 -24.30 2.81 20.79
N SER A 574 -25.11 3.86 20.85
CA SER A 574 -24.90 5.14 20.14
C SER A 574 -25.13 6.37 21.01
N ASP A 575 -25.51 6.18 22.28
CA ASP A 575 -25.59 7.22 23.29
C ASP A 575 -24.20 7.61 23.82
N LEU A 576 -24.02 8.88 24.21
CA LEU A 576 -22.81 9.33 24.87
C LEU A 576 -22.71 8.66 26.26
N PRO A 577 -21.63 7.92 26.59
CA PRO A 577 -21.51 7.19 27.86
C PRO A 577 -21.62 8.10 29.08
N ASP A 578 -21.99 7.56 30.23
CA ASP A 578 -22.10 8.38 31.44
C ASP A 578 -20.70 8.85 31.93
N PRO A 579 -20.48 10.17 32.14
CA PRO A 579 -19.15 10.70 32.46
C PRO A 579 -18.64 10.34 33.86
N ILE A 580 -19.48 9.80 34.75
CA ILE A 580 -19.10 9.42 36.12
C ILE A 580 -18.79 7.91 36.17
N THR A 581 -19.72 7.09 35.71
CA THR A 581 -19.65 5.61 35.76
C THR A 581 -18.87 5.00 34.60
N GLU A 582 -18.87 5.64 33.42
CA GLU A 582 -18.21 5.15 32.20
C GLU A 582 -17.06 6.08 31.74
N SER A 583 -16.43 6.79 32.68
CA SER A 583 -15.52 7.93 32.42
C SER A 583 -14.40 7.70 31.39
N GLU A 584 -13.72 6.53 31.36
CA GLU A 584 -12.74 6.24 30.30
C GLU A 584 -13.41 6.12 28.91
N LEU A 585 -14.57 5.45 28.83
CA LEU A 585 -15.31 5.28 27.59
C LEU A 585 -15.88 6.63 27.09
N TYR A 586 -16.46 7.44 27.98
CA TYR A 586 -16.88 8.82 27.69
C TYR A 586 -15.74 9.64 27.06
N ALA A 587 -14.55 9.59 27.67
CA ALA A 587 -13.38 10.30 27.15
C ALA A 587 -12.92 9.79 25.78
N LYS A 588 -13.12 8.49 25.45
CA LYS A 588 -12.82 7.96 24.11
C LYS A 588 -13.87 8.37 23.08
N VAL A 589 -15.16 8.20 23.36
CA VAL A 589 -16.26 8.57 22.46
C VAL A 589 -16.19 10.06 22.14
N LYS A 590 -16.13 10.91 23.18
CA LYS A 590 -16.09 12.38 23.05
C LYS A 590 -14.89 12.90 22.23
N ALA A 591 -13.75 12.21 22.29
CA ALA A 591 -12.53 12.62 21.58
C ALA A 591 -12.39 12.06 20.16
N ASN A 592 -13.15 11.02 19.77
CA ASN A 592 -12.91 10.28 18.51
C ASN A 592 -14.18 10.00 17.67
N GLN A 593 -15.39 10.11 18.23
CA GLN A 593 -16.63 9.67 17.57
C GLN A 593 -17.73 10.74 17.48
N ILE A 594 -17.64 11.84 18.24
CA ILE A 594 -18.59 12.97 18.13
C ILE A 594 -18.32 13.79 16.86
N HIS A 595 -19.39 14.19 16.15
CA HIS A 595 -19.27 14.90 14.88
C HIS A 595 -19.02 16.41 15.07
N THR A 596 -17.80 16.86 14.79
CA THR A 596 -17.52 18.29 14.66
C THR A 596 -17.65 18.74 13.20
N CYS A 597 -18.62 19.62 12.91
CA CYS A 597 -18.75 20.26 11.61
C CYS A 597 -17.47 21.01 11.24
N SER A 598 -16.98 20.82 10.01
CA SER A 598 -15.72 21.36 9.51
C SER A 598 -15.77 21.59 8.00
N ILE A 599 -14.74 22.22 7.43
CA ILE A 599 -14.64 22.51 5.99
C ILE A 599 -14.89 21.23 5.14
N LYS A 600 -14.46 20.05 5.62
CA LYS A 600 -14.66 18.74 4.96
C LYS A 600 -16.13 18.32 4.78
N CYS A 601 -17.07 18.92 5.51
CA CYS A 601 -18.51 18.69 5.36
C CYS A 601 -19.27 19.94 4.90
N GLY A 602 -18.58 20.95 4.37
CA GLY A 602 -19.16 22.21 3.92
C GLY A 602 -19.18 23.34 4.95
N GLY A 603 -18.53 23.16 6.11
CA GLY A 603 -18.58 24.11 7.23
C GLY A 603 -19.68 23.75 8.24
N GLN A 604 -20.08 24.74 9.05
CA GLN A 604 -21.29 24.63 9.87
C GLN A 604 -22.52 24.87 8.97
N PRO A 605 -23.59 24.07 9.10
CA PRO A 605 -24.85 24.35 8.40
C PRO A 605 -25.51 25.63 8.94
N ALA A 606 -26.39 26.23 8.14
CA ALA A 606 -27.25 27.32 8.60
C ALA A 606 -28.17 26.84 9.74
N PRO A 607 -28.65 27.73 10.64
CA PRO A 607 -29.61 27.35 11.68
C PRO A 607 -30.80 26.56 11.12
N GLY A 608 -31.16 25.47 11.81
CA GLY A 608 -32.24 24.56 11.39
C GLY A 608 -31.92 23.63 10.21
N HIS A 609 -30.73 23.72 9.61
CA HIS A 609 -30.30 22.83 8.52
C HIS A 609 -29.33 21.75 9.02
N THR A 610 -29.31 20.60 8.35
CA THR A 610 -28.31 19.55 8.60
C THR A 610 -27.03 19.77 7.78
N CYS A 611 -25.92 19.31 8.35
CA CYS A 611 -24.61 19.18 7.71
C CYS A 611 -24.70 18.30 6.45
N LYS A 612 -23.83 18.50 5.45
CA LYS A 612 -23.73 17.68 4.21
C LYS A 612 -23.49 16.17 4.47
N LYS A 613 -23.21 15.78 5.71
CA LYS A 613 -23.06 14.38 6.17
C LYS A 613 -24.25 13.86 6.99
N GLY A 614 -25.36 14.59 7.06
CA GLY A 614 -26.59 14.17 7.75
C GLY A 614 -26.55 14.35 9.27
N PHE A 615 -25.74 15.28 9.79
CA PHE A 615 -25.66 15.61 11.21
C PHE A 615 -26.36 16.94 11.53
N PRO A 616 -27.01 17.11 12.70
CA PRO A 616 -27.29 16.07 13.69
C PRO A 616 -28.24 14.99 13.13
N GLN A 617 -28.11 13.77 13.64
CA GLN A 617 -29.05 12.68 13.33
C GLN A 617 -30.40 12.91 14.05
N PRO A 618 -31.53 12.44 13.51
CA PRO A 618 -32.82 12.57 14.18
C PRO A 618 -32.83 11.85 15.54
N PHE A 619 -33.51 12.42 16.52
CA PHE A 619 -33.70 11.77 17.82
C PHE A 619 -34.52 10.48 17.67
N SER A 620 -34.06 9.40 18.32
CA SER A 620 -34.75 8.11 18.38
C SER A 620 -34.62 7.48 19.77
N PRO A 621 -35.72 6.98 20.37
CA PRO A 621 -35.69 6.35 21.69
C PRO A 621 -34.95 5.00 21.70
N TYR A 622 -34.77 4.34 20.55
CA TYR A 622 -34.10 3.05 20.41
C TYR A 622 -33.37 2.94 19.06
N THR A 623 -32.44 1.98 18.95
CA THR A 623 -31.77 1.64 17.67
C THR A 623 -32.60 0.58 16.94
N TYR A 624 -32.93 0.80 15.67
CA TYR A 624 -33.70 -0.14 14.84
C TYR A 624 -33.31 -0.06 13.37
N TYR A 625 -33.63 -1.09 12.60
CA TYR A 625 -33.56 -1.07 11.15
C TYR A 625 -34.85 -0.47 10.57
N ASP A 626 -34.73 0.63 9.84
CA ASP A 626 -35.82 1.22 9.08
C ASP A 626 -35.94 0.52 7.71
N ASN A 627 -37.11 -0.08 7.47
CA ASN A 627 -37.44 -0.75 6.24
C ASN A 627 -37.63 0.21 5.06
N ASP A 628 -38.00 1.47 5.28
CA ASP A 628 -38.32 2.40 4.19
C ASP A 628 -37.05 3.06 3.62
N THR A 629 -36.10 3.48 4.47
CA THR A 629 -34.80 4.02 4.02
C THR A 629 -33.69 2.97 3.87
N HIS A 630 -33.95 1.72 4.28
CA HIS A 630 -32.98 0.60 4.33
C HIS A 630 -31.72 0.94 5.16
N ARG A 631 -31.90 1.58 6.32
CA ARG A 631 -30.82 2.07 7.18
C ARG A 631 -31.11 1.79 8.65
N TYR A 632 -30.06 1.70 9.46
CA TYR A 632 -30.23 1.75 10.91
C TYR A 632 -30.46 3.21 11.35
N ILE A 633 -31.57 3.42 12.06
CA ILE A 633 -31.80 4.60 12.88
C ILE A 633 -31.22 4.29 14.26
N TYR A 634 -30.34 5.15 14.76
CA TYR A 634 -29.60 4.92 16.00
C TYR A 634 -30.25 5.64 17.19
N LYS A 635 -30.20 5.02 18.38
CA LYS A 635 -30.64 5.63 19.64
C LYS A 635 -29.90 6.96 19.85
N CYS A 636 -30.66 8.04 19.96
CA CYS A 636 -30.20 9.41 20.16
C CYS A 636 -31.30 10.13 20.93
N ILE A 637 -31.07 10.50 22.19
CA ILE A 637 -32.13 10.96 23.11
C ILE A 637 -31.80 12.36 23.66
N LYS A 638 -30.52 12.68 23.82
CA LYS A 638 -30.02 13.96 24.31
C LYS A 638 -29.39 14.75 23.16
N PRO A 639 -29.40 16.10 23.19
CA PRO A 639 -28.54 16.93 22.34
C PRO A 639 -27.03 16.66 22.54
N GLU A 640 -26.67 15.98 23.63
CA GLU A 640 -25.32 15.51 23.94
C GLU A 640 -24.88 14.30 23.10
N ASP A 641 -25.82 13.57 22.48
CA ASP A 641 -25.57 12.37 21.66
C ASP A 641 -25.25 12.70 20.17
N GLN A 642 -25.08 13.98 19.81
CA GLN A 642 -25.09 14.49 18.41
C GLN A 642 -23.74 15.01 17.90
#